data_AF-A0A1Q7BM99-F1
#
_entry.id   AF-A0A1Q7BM99-F1
#
_cell.length_a   1.000
_cell.length_b   1.000
_cell.length_c   1.000
_cell.angle_alpha   90.00
_cell.angle_beta   90.00
_cell.angle_gamma   90.00
#
_symmetry.space_group_name_H-M   'P 1'
#
loop_
_entity.id
_entity.type
_entity.pdbx_description
1 polymer ?
#
loop_
_entity_poly.entity_id
_entity_poly.type
_entity_poly.pdbx_seq_one_letter_code
_entity_poly.pdbx_strand_id
1 'polypeptide(L)'
;GTSAATPQVAAAAALWLQRNRAAVDAYPKGWMRVEAIRSALFGSAKENAQESKRLGRGELRAHEALAQAPSAASALQETDADDASFEFLRILTGRGLQASPEPQQQMLELEALQLSQSAAVESVMPADAATASHAEVRRLAEALIAHPRASKSLRQFLGAAVRKDEVRVTVTLPLTGNAVQRLQLERAKSPKVPQPAHRPLRVYAYDPSLGARLKTLAINEATLDVRWEKDLQPGPIGEYIEVIDVDPASQCCYAPVDLNHPHILTRSGLPPSEASPQFHQQMTYAVAMKTIQHFEDALGRVALWAPREKTVDGERHNEYVQRLRIYPHALRAKNAYYSPERKALLLGYFTASGSNAGTSLPGGVVFTATSHDIVAHETTHALLDGLHRRFREATNRDVFAFHEAFADIVALFQHFTLPEALRHQIAETRGDLEKQNLLGQLAVQFGEATGRYGALRDYIGKVVKVKAGRDDESAGNGESDDAEPSDPAKPREKEIWVRQEPKRTDYESATEAHDRGAVLVAAVFDAFLQIYRRRTLDLLRLATAGSGILPAGAISTDLVGRLAREASKVAGQFLNICIRALDYCPPVDITFGEYLRALITADADLVPDDKYGYRTAFIEAFRNRGIYPWDVKHLSPGSLLWEPPPLPLQKANVRAVLDRMSIDWDMNVKREAAYKSSEENAKIFWHWLMDPKQVSEEEIAALGLLRIDKPRPDKIGAWTGELRRIEIHSVRPARRVGPDGNIRSDLIVEITQSFRLSGPPGGRLRGGCTLLIDLATAEVRYMVRKKVQSSDRLAVQLTLAVDAPGGLRSNYFASKSAAGEPFAVMHRVHG
;
A
#
# COMPACT_ATOMS: atom_id res chain seq x y z
N GLY A 1 -67.60 -18.37 36.81
CA GLY A 1 -67.06 -19.70 37.13
C GLY A 1 -67.13 -20.60 35.91
N THR A 2 -66.12 -21.44 35.70
CA THR A 2 -65.96 -22.33 34.53
C THR A 2 -66.70 -23.67 34.66
N SER A 3 -67.61 -23.81 35.63
CA SER A 3 -68.44 -25.01 35.77
C SER A 3 -69.66 -24.95 34.87
N ALA A 4 -70.01 -26.07 34.25
CA ALA A 4 -71.19 -26.23 33.39
C ALA A 4 -72.52 -25.92 34.10
N ALA A 5 -72.55 -25.90 35.44
CA ALA A 5 -73.72 -25.55 36.25
C ALA A 5 -73.88 -24.03 36.50
N THR A 6 -72.82 -23.25 36.26
CA THR A 6 -72.79 -21.80 36.56
C THR A 6 -73.89 -21.03 35.80
N PRO A 7 -74.09 -21.25 34.48
CA PRO A 7 -75.12 -20.52 33.74
C PRO A 7 -76.55 -20.79 34.24
N GLN A 8 -76.84 -22.02 34.66
CA GLN A 8 -78.17 -22.44 35.12
C GLN A 8 -78.49 -21.84 36.49
N VAL A 9 -77.50 -21.84 37.40
CA VAL A 9 -77.64 -21.17 38.71
C VAL A 9 -77.81 -19.65 38.51
N ALA A 10 -77.04 -19.04 37.62
CA ALA A 10 -77.17 -17.62 37.29
C ALA A 10 -78.55 -17.30 36.68
N ALA A 11 -79.08 -18.16 35.81
CA ALA A 11 -80.41 -18.00 35.25
C ALA A 11 -81.51 -18.11 36.33
N ALA A 12 -81.41 -19.08 37.24
CA ALA A 12 -82.34 -19.20 38.37
C ALA A 12 -82.29 -17.95 39.29
N ALA A 13 -81.10 -17.46 39.59
CA ALA A 13 -80.88 -16.23 40.36
C ALA A 13 -81.53 -15.01 39.67
N ALA A 14 -81.32 -14.87 38.37
CA ALA A 14 -81.86 -13.76 37.59
C ALA A 14 -83.40 -13.79 37.53
N LEU A 15 -84.00 -14.97 37.33
CA LEU A 15 -85.45 -15.14 37.35
C LEU A 15 -86.03 -14.81 38.72
N TRP A 16 -85.37 -15.23 39.81
CA TRP A 16 -85.79 -14.91 41.17
C TRP A 16 -85.73 -13.42 41.46
N LEU A 17 -84.64 -12.77 41.06
CA LEU A 17 -84.46 -11.32 41.17
C LEU A 17 -85.54 -10.57 40.39
N GLN A 18 -85.87 -11.02 39.17
CA GLN A 18 -86.89 -10.37 38.35
C GLN A 18 -88.28 -10.48 38.97
N ARG A 19 -88.63 -11.64 39.53
CA ARG A 19 -89.92 -11.86 40.19
C ARG A 19 -90.08 -11.03 41.46
N ASN A 20 -89.01 -10.90 42.24
CA ASN A 20 -89.01 -10.22 43.53
C ASN A 20 -88.41 -8.80 43.47
N ARG A 21 -88.30 -8.22 42.27
CA ARG A 21 -87.54 -7.00 41.99
C ARG A 21 -87.87 -5.84 42.92
N ALA A 22 -89.16 -5.57 43.13
CA ALA A 22 -89.62 -4.46 43.96
C ALA A 22 -89.15 -4.60 45.43
N ALA A 23 -89.18 -5.80 45.99
CA ALA A 23 -88.73 -6.06 47.36
C ALA A 23 -87.20 -6.04 47.47
N VAL A 24 -86.49 -6.58 46.47
CA VAL A 24 -85.02 -6.62 46.47
C VAL A 24 -84.41 -5.23 46.23
N ASP A 25 -85.02 -4.40 45.38
CA ASP A 25 -84.55 -3.03 45.15
C ASP A 25 -84.74 -2.14 46.39
N ALA A 26 -85.68 -2.48 47.29
CA ALA A 26 -85.91 -1.78 48.55
C ALA A 26 -84.85 -2.05 49.64
N TYR A 27 -83.93 -3.01 49.46
CA TYR A 27 -82.84 -3.20 50.42
C TYR A 27 -81.87 -2.01 50.43
N PRO A 28 -81.43 -1.56 51.62
CA PRO A 28 -80.60 -0.36 51.76
C PRO A 28 -79.15 -0.53 51.30
N LYS A 29 -78.62 -1.77 51.24
CA LYS A 29 -77.24 -2.06 50.82
C LYS A 29 -77.23 -3.09 49.69
N GLY A 30 -76.32 -2.89 48.73
CA GLY A 30 -76.22 -3.75 47.54
C GLY A 30 -75.92 -5.22 47.84
N TRP A 31 -75.08 -5.51 48.84
CA TRP A 31 -74.74 -6.87 49.25
C TRP A 31 -75.96 -7.65 49.76
N MET A 32 -76.93 -6.99 50.40
CA MET A 32 -78.14 -7.63 50.90
C MET A 32 -78.95 -8.24 49.76
N ARG A 33 -78.92 -7.64 48.57
CA ARG A 33 -79.59 -8.20 47.38
C ARG A 33 -78.97 -9.54 46.99
N VAL A 34 -77.64 -9.61 47.03
CA VAL A 34 -76.88 -10.83 46.71
C VAL A 34 -77.16 -11.92 47.73
N GLU A 35 -77.17 -11.58 49.02
CA GLU A 35 -77.45 -12.54 50.09
C GLU A 35 -78.91 -13.00 50.09
N ALA A 36 -79.87 -12.14 49.76
CA ALA A 36 -81.27 -12.53 49.63
C ALA A 36 -81.47 -13.57 48.52
N ILE A 37 -80.84 -13.36 47.35
CA ILE A 37 -80.83 -14.35 46.26
C ILE A 37 -80.18 -15.64 46.74
N ARG A 38 -79.01 -15.55 47.36
CA ARG A 38 -78.26 -16.72 47.83
C ARG A 38 -79.05 -17.54 48.84
N SER A 39 -79.73 -16.87 49.77
CA SER A 39 -80.63 -17.49 50.75
C SER A 39 -81.77 -18.25 50.06
N ALA A 40 -82.40 -17.68 49.04
CA ALA A 40 -83.49 -18.34 48.32
C ALA A 40 -83.01 -19.55 47.48
N LEU A 41 -81.84 -19.44 46.85
CA LEU A 41 -81.25 -20.55 46.10
C LEU A 41 -80.81 -21.69 47.02
N PHE A 42 -80.18 -21.38 48.15
CA PHE A 42 -79.77 -22.41 49.11
C PHE A 42 -80.97 -23.00 49.86
N GLY A 43 -81.96 -22.19 50.21
CA GLY A 43 -83.17 -22.65 50.89
C GLY A 43 -84.07 -23.55 50.04
N SER A 44 -83.89 -23.55 48.72
CA SER A 44 -84.60 -24.43 47.77
C SER A 44 -83.73 -25.57 47.25
N ALA A 45 -82.48 -25.68 47.71
CA ALA A 45 -81.63 -26.80 47.33
C ALA A 45 -82.12 -28.06 48.06
N LYS A 46 -82.44 -29.11 47.29
CA LYS A 46 -82.79 -30.41 47.85
C LYS A 46 -81.50 -31.13 48.23
N GLU A 47 -81.31 -31.33 49.52
CA GLU A 47 -80.15 -32.02 50.05
C GLU A 47 -80.19 -33.51 49.66
N ASN A 48 -79.08 -34.02 49.14
CA ASN A 48 -78.89 -35.45 48.88
C ASN A 48 -77.81 -35.96 49.83
N ALA A 49 -78.24 -36.59 50.93
CA ALA A 49 -77.35 -37.02 52.01
C ALA A 49 -76.25 -38.00 51.55
N GLN A 50 -76.46 -38.72 50.44
CA GLN A 50 -75.46 -39.66 49.90
C GLN A 50 -74.36 -38.97 49.07
N GLU A 51 -74.59 -37.74 48.57
CA GLU A 51 -73.65 -37.02 47.68
C GLU A 51 -73.21 -35.64 48.19
N SER A 52 -73.44 -35.33 49.46
CA SER A 52 -73.12 -34.03 50.07
C SER A 52 -71.66 -33.59 49.90
N LYS A 53 -70.71 -34.54 49.87
CA LYS A 53 -69.29 -34.26 49.59
C LYS A 53 -69.02 -33.73 48.17
N ARG A 54 -69.86 -34.05 47.18
CA ARG A 54 -69.68 -33.63 45.77
C ARG A 54 -70.56 -32.45 45.40
N LEU A 55 -71.82 -32.44 45.85
CA LEU A 55 -72.82 -31.43 45.47
C LEU A 55 -72.96 -30.31 46.51
N GLY A 56 -72.20 -30.35 47.61
CA GLY A 56 -72.26 -29.37 48.68
C GLY A 56 -73.66 -29.30 49.28
N ARG A 57 -74.37 -28.19 49.04
CA ARG A 57 -75.73 -27.93 49.54
C ARG A 57 -76.84 -28.66 48.77
N GLY A 58 -76.51 -29.42 47.73
CA GLY A 58 -77.45 -30.28 47.01
C GLY A 58 -77.94 -29.68 45.67
N GLU A 59 -79.05 -30.23 45.16
CA GLU A 59 -79.59 -29.87 43.85
C GLU A 59 -80.55 -28.68 43.94
N LEU A 60 -80.23 -27.58 43.25
CA LEU A 60 -81.09 -26.39 43.20
C LEU A 60 -82.46 -26.69 42.56
N ARG A 61 -83.55 -26.54 43.32
CA ARG A 61 -84.93 -26.56 42.79
C ARG A 61 -85.33 -25.15 42.36
N ALA A 62 -84.90 -24.75 41.16
CA ALA A 62 -85.10 -23.38 40.68
C ALA A 62 -86.55 -22.87 40.74
N HIS A 63 -87.55 -23.74 40.45
CA HIS A 63 -88.96 -23.35 40.55
C HIS A 63 -89.42 -23.09 41.99
N GLU A 64 -88.95 -23.89 42.95
CA GLU A 64 -89.22 -23.67 44.38
C GLU A 64 -88.51 -22.41 44.88
N ALA A 65 -87.28 -22.14 44.40
CA ALA A 65 -86.56 -20.91 44.68
C ALA A 65 -87.43 -19.69 44.32
N LEU A 66 -88.00 -19.67 43.11
CA LEU A 66 -88.89 -18.59 42.62
C LEU A 66 -90.11 -18.34 43.51
N ALA A 67 -90.59 -19.36 44.21
CA ALA A 67 -91.71 -19.22 45.14
C ALA A 67 -91.30 -18.65 46.51
N GLN A 68 -90.01 -18.67 46.86
CA GLN A 68 -89.52 -18.13 48.13
C GLN A 68 -89.49 -16.60 48.09
N ALA A 69 -90.13 -15.96 49.08
CA ALA A 69 -90.09 -14.51 49.26
C ALA A 69 -88.72 -14.05 49.78
N PRO A 70 -88.27 -12.82 49.47
CA PRO A 70 -87.01 -12.29 49.98
C PRO A 70 -86.97 -12.19 51.50
N SER A 71 -85.89 -12.68 52.12
CA SER A 71 -85.68 -12.62 53.57
C SER A 71 -85.63 -11.17 54.07
N ALA A 72 -86.21 -10.86 55.24
CA ALA A 72 -86.18 -9.50 55.78
C ALA A 72 -84.74 -8.96 55.93
N ALA A 73 -84.53 -7.66 55.73
CA ALA A 73 -83.20 -7.04 55.72
C ALA A 73 -82.40 -7.27 57.02
N SER A 74 -83.09 -7.37 58.16
CA SER A 74 -82.50 -7.65 59.47
C SER A 74 -81.97 -9.09 59.63
N ALA A 75 -82.35 -10.01 58.74
CA ALA A 75 -81.95 -11.41 58.79
C ALA A 75 -80.76 -11.75 57.87
N LEU A 76 -80.26 -10.77 57.09
CA LEU A 76 -79.15 -10.97 56.15
C LEU A 76 -77.82 -10.53 56.78
N GLN A 77 -76.77 -11.33 56.59
CA GLN A 77 -75.41 -11.06 57.04
C GLN A 77 -74.47 -10.92 55.84
N GLU A 78 -73.58 -9.93 55.89
CA GLU A 78 -72.59 -9.69 54.85
C GLU A 78 -71.47 -10.73 54.97
N THR A 79 -71.17 -11.43 53.88
CA THR A 79 -70.06 -12.39 53.84
C THR A 79 -68.73 -11.64 53.67
N ASP A 80 -67.69 -12.05 54.40
CA ASP A 80 -66.34 -11.52 54.26
C ASP A 80 -65.77 -11.74 52.84
N ALA A 81 -64.83 -10.89 52.41
CA ALA A 81 -64.20 -10.98 51.10
C ALA A 81 -63.10 -12.06 51.07
N ASP A 82 -63.02 -12.83 49.98
CA ASP A 82 -61.95 -13.81 49.76
C ASP A 82 -60.58 -13.14 49.50
N ASP A 83 -59.49 -13.69 50.06
CA ASP A 83 -58.10 -13.25 49.83
C ASP A 83 -57.27 -14.34 49.12
N ALA A 84 -56.47 -13.93 48.14
CA ALA A 84 -55.58 -14.80 47.36
C ALA A 84 -54.20 -14.14 47.22
N SER A 85 -53.33 -14.39 48.20
CA SER A 85 -51.98 -13.80 48.29
C SER A 85 -50.87 -14.83 48.09
N PHE A 86 -49.70 -14.38 47.61
CA PHE A 86 -48.49 -15.20 47.44
C PHE A 86 -47.30 -14.56 48.16
N GLU A 87 -47.09 -14.96 49.41
CA GLU A 87 -46.22 -14.27 50.36
C GLU A 87 -44.73 -14.24 49.96
N PHE A 88 -44.26 -15.23 49.19
CA PHE A 88 -42.86 -15.31 48.73
C PHE A 88 -42.45 -14.13 47.83
N LEU A 89 -43.38 -13.55 47.07
CA LEU A 89 -43.10 -12.36 46.25
C LEU A 89 -42.84 -11.10 47.08
N ARG A 90 -43.42 -11.03 48.29
CA ARG A 90 -43.22 -9.89 49.21
C ARG A 90 -41.82 -9.90 49.82
N ILE A 91 -41.25 -11.10 49.99
CA ILE A 91 -39.87 -11.29 50.46
C ILE A 91 -38.88 -10.86 49.37
N LEU A 92 -39.07 -11.29 48.12
CA LEU A 92 -38.20 -10.92 46.99
C LEU A 92 -38.12 -9.42 46.72
N THR A 93 -39.18 -8.70 47.04
CA THR A 93 -39.28 -7.26 46.79
C THR A 93 -38.81 -6.41 47.97
N GLY A 94 -38.42 -7.04 49.09
CA GLY A 94 -37.91 -6.36 50.29
C GLY A 94 -38.97 -5.57 51.05
N ARG A 95 -40.27 -5.83 50.81
CA ARG A 95 -41.38 -5.09 51.45
C ARG A 95 -41.83 -5.70 52.79
N GLY A 96 -41.37 -6.90 53.13
CA GLY A 96 -41.74 -7.61 54.36
C GLY A 96 -43.14 -8.21 54.31
N LEU A 97 -43.40 -9.27 55.09
CA LEU A 97 -44.66 -10.03 55.06
C LEU A 97 -45.90 -9.22 55.46
N GLN A 98 -45.72 -8.10 56.19
CA GLN A 98 -46.81 -7.29 56.77
C GLN A 98 -47.29 -6.13 55.88
N ALA A 99 -46.71 -5.91 54.70
CA ALA A 99 -47.12 -4.81 53.83
C ALA A 99 -48.35 -5.18 52.98
N SER A 100 -49.39 -4.34 52.97
CA SER A 100 -50.52 -4.48 52.03
C SER A 100 -50.03 -4.21 50.60
N PRO A 101 -50.13 -5.19 49.67
CA PRO A 101 -49.64 -5.02 48.31
C PRO A 101 -50.49 -4.02 47.52
N GLU A 102 -49.84 -3.20 46.70
CA GLU A 102 -50.53 -2.35 45.72
C GLU A 102 -51.33 -3.21 44.71
N PRO A 103 -52.41 -2.69 44.08
CA PRO A 103 -53.26 -3.47 43.17
C PRO A 103 -52.51 -4.18 42.04
N GLN A 104 -51.46 -3.56 41.51
CA GLN A 104 -50.59 -4.17 40.49
C GLN A 104 -49.81 -5.36 41.03
N GLN A 105 -49.37 -5.30 42.30
CA GLN A 105 -48.65 -6.38 42.96
C GLN A 105 -49.60 -7.54 43.30
N GLN A 106 -50.85 -7.25 43.70
CA GLN A 106 -51.87 -8.29 43.91
C GLN A 106 -52.13 -9.13 42.65
N MET A 107 -52.16 -8.49 41.48
CA MET A 107 -52.29 -9.21 40.22
C MET A 107 -51.10 -10.14 39.92
N LEU A 108 -49.88 -9.68 40.24
CA LEU A 108 -48.67 -10.49 40.07
C LEU A 108 -48.59 -11.62 41.10
N GLU A 109 -49.07 -11.40 42.33
CA GLU A 109 -49.18 -12.42 43.38
C GLU A 109 -50.19 -13.50 42.98
N LEU A 110 -51.34 -13.12 42.42
CA LEU A 110 -52.32 -14.06 41.92
C LEU A 110 -51.77 -14.91 40.76
N GLU A 111 -51.05 -14.27 39.82
CA GLU A 111 -50.40 -14.99 38.72
C GLU A 111 -49.35 -15.97 39.24
N ALA A 112 -48.47 -15.54 40.15
CA ALA A 112 -47.46 -16.41 40.73
C ALA A 112 -48.07 -17.56 41.55
N LEU A 113 -49.14 -17.32 42.31
CA LEU A 113 -49.88 -18.34 43.03
C LEU A 113 -50.44 -19.41 42.06
N GLN A 114 -51.04 -18.99 40.96
CA GLN A 114 -51.55 -19.92 39.94
C GLN A 114 -50.43 -20.74 39.28
N LEU A 115 -49.28 -20.11 39.00
CA LEU A 115 -48.13 -20.81 38.41
C LEU A 115 -47.43 -21.74 39.41
N SER A 116 -47.51 -21.43 40.72
CA SER A 116 -46.93 -22.25 41.79
C SER A 116 -47.56 -23.63 41.91
N GLN A 117 -48.80 -23.80 41.44
CA GLN A 117 -49.51 -25.09 41.40
C GLN A 117 -48.99 -26.03 40.29
N SER A 118 -47.97 -25.62 39.52
CA SER A 118 -47.30 -26.51 38.58
C SER A 118 -46.23 -27.34 39.30
N ALA A 119 -46.12 -28.62 38.97
CA ALA A 119 -45.15 -29.54 39.60
C ALA A 119 -43.69 -29.02 39.55
N ALA A 120 -43.33 -28.25 38.51
CA ALA A 120 -42.00 -27.68 38.36
C ALA A 120 -41.72 -26.58 39.41
N VAL A 121 -42.68 -25.68 39.64
CA VAL A 121 -42.54 -24.59 40.62
C VAL A 121 -42.75 -25.12 42.04
N GLU A 122 -43.69 -26.05 42.23
CA GLU A 122 -43.95 -26.72 43.50
C GLU A 122 -42.72 -27.47 44.04
N SER A 123 -41.93 -28.10 43.15
CA SER A 123 -40.72 -28.83 43.54
C SER A 123 -39.62 -27.96 44.18
N VAL A 124 -39.68 -26.64 43.96
CA VAL A 124 -38.72 -25.65 44.48
C VAL A 124 -39.36 -24.67 45.45
N MET A 125 -40.64 -24.85 45.81
CA MET A 125 -41.33 -24.03 46.79
C MET A 125 -40.79 -24.30 48.20
N PRO A 126 -40.39 -23.26 48.95
CA PRO A 126 -40.07 -23.42 50.36
C PRO A 126 -41.31 -23.82 51.16
N ALA A 127 -41.11 -24.61 52.23
CA ALA A 127 -42.22 -25.11 53.06
C ALA A 127 -42.95 -24.00 53.84
N ASP A 128 -42.25 -22.92 54.20
CA ASP A 128 -42.80 -21.78 54.92
C ASP A 128 -42.14 -20.49 54.41
N ALA A 129 -42.96 -19.49 54.06
CA ALA A 129 -42.49 -18.18 53.63
C ALA A 129 -41.75 -17.43 54.74
N ALA A 130 -42.14 -17.59 56.00
CA ALA A 130 -41.54 -16.87 57.12
C ALA A 130 -40.08 -17.29 57.41
N THR A 131 -39.71 -18.52 57.06
CA THR A 131 -38.38 -19.09 57.33
C THR A 131 -37.54 -19.35 56.07
N ALA A 132 -38.07 -19.02 54.88
CA ALA A 132 -37.39 -19.27 53.61
C ALA A 132 -36.08 -18.46 53.50
N SER A 133 -34.98 -19.12 53.14
CA SER A 133 -33.71 -18.43 52.88
C SER A 133 -33.75 -17.64 51.58
N HIS A 134 -32.99 -16.55 51.49
CA HIS A 134 -32.88 -15.76 50.25
C HIS A 134 -32.50 -16.61 49.03
N ALA A 135 -31.71 -17.67 49.21
CA ALA A 135 -31.33 -18.58 48.12
C ALA A 135 -32.50 -19.43 47.61
N GLU A 136 -33.37 -19.90 48.51
CA GLU A 136 -34.56 -20.69 48.14
C GLU A 136 -35.60 -19.83 47.44
N VAL A 137 -35.86 -18.62 47.96
CA VAL A 137 -36.80 -17.68 47.34
C VAL A 137 -36.30 -17.21 45.96
N ARG A 138 -34.98 -17.10 45.77
CA ARG A 138 -34.38 -16.83 44.45
C ARG A 138 -34.59 -17.98 43.47
N ARG A 139 -34.39 -19.23 43.87
CA ARG A 139 -34.66 -20.39 42.99
C ARG A 139 -36.13 -20.45 42.59
N LEU A 140 -37.03 -20.12 43.50
CA LEU A 140 -38.45 -19.98 43.21
C LEU A 140 -38.71 -18.87 42.17
N ALA A 141 -38.06 -17.70 42.30
CA ALA A 141 -38.16 -16.62 41.31
C ALA A 141 -37.64 -17.03 39.93
N GLU A 142 -36.50 -17.71 39.86
CA GLU A 142 -35.92 -18.21 38.61
C GLU A 142 -36.83 -19.26 37.95
N ALA A 143 -37.44 -20.15 38.74
CA ALA A 143 -38.42 -21.12 38.25
C ALA A 143 -39.70 -20.45 37.71
N LEU A 144 -40.21 -19.42 38.40
CA LEU A 144 -41.34 -18.63 37.93
C LEU A 144 -41.02 -17.86 36.63
N ILE A 145 -39.82 -17.27 36.51
CA ILE A 145 -39.36 -16.61 35.27
C ILE A 145 -39.29 -17.60 34.10
N ALA A 146 -38.77 -18.80 34.36
CA ALA A 146 -38.61 -19.85 33.36
C ALA A 146 -39.94 -20.49 32.93
N HIS A 147 -41.01 -20.33 33.71
CA HIS A 147 -42.28 -20.99 33.42
C HIS A 147 -42.87 -20.53 32.07
N PRO A 148 -43.26 -21.45 31.16
CA PRO A 148 -43.72 -21.11 29.81
C PRO A 148 -44.95 -20.19 29.78
N ARG A 149 -45.81 -20.29 30.80
CA ARG A 149 -47.04 -19.48 30.93
C ARG A 149 -46.85 -18.17 31.71
N ALA A 150 -45.65 -17.85 32.20
CA ALA A 150 -45.40 -16.61 32.92
C ALA A 150 -45.49 -15.39 32.00
N SER A 151 -46.24 -14.38 32.43
CA SER A 151 -46.45 -13.13 31.71
C SER A 151 -45.16 -12.33 31.58
N LYS A 152 -45.11 -11.45 30.56
CA LYS A 152 -43.98 -10.52 30.38
C LYS A 152 -43.81 -9.60 31.60
N SER A 153 -44.92 -9.19 32.22
CA SER A 153 -44.93 -8.33 33.41
C SER A 153 -44.32 -9.04 34.61
N LEU A 154 -44.70 -10.30 34.88
CA LEU A 154 -44.15 -11.09 35.97
C LEU A 154 -42.64 -11.35 35.78
N ARG A 155 -42.21 -11.66 34.55
CA ARG A 155 -40.79 -11.86 34.21
C ARG A 155 -39.94 -10.61 34.42
N GLN A 156 -40.45 -9.45 34.01
CA GLN A 156 -39.75 -8.18 34.21
C GLN A 156 -39.66 -7.82 35.70
N PHE A 157 -40.75 -8.01 36.43
CA PHE A 157 -40.82 -7.73 37.86
C PHE A 157 -39.85 -8.60 38.67
N LEU A 158 -39.89 -9.92 38.47
CA LEU A 158 -38.96 -10.86 39.11
C LEU A 158 -37.51 -10.66 38.64
N GLY A 159 -37.30 -10.38 37.35
CA GLY A 159 -35.97 -10.13 36.80
C GLY A 159 -35.29 -8.89 37.39
N ALA A 160 -36.06 -7.83 37.70
CA ALA A 160 -35.53 -6.65 38.38
C ALA A 160 -35.16 -6.94 39.84
N ALA A 161 -35.95 -7.77 40.53
CA ALA A 161 -35.67 -8.20 41.91
C ALA A 161 -34.42 -9.09 41.98
N VAL A 162 -34.28 -10.08 41.09
CA VAL A 162 -33.11 -10.99 41.05
C VAL A 162 -31.81 -10.25 40.65
N ARG A 163 -31.89 -9.18 39.85
CA ARG A 163 -30.73 -8.37 39.45
C ARG A 163 -30.17 -7.46 40.55
N LYS A 164 -30.94 -7.12 41.58
CA LYS A 164 -30.49 -6.23 42.67
C LYS A 164 -29.42 -6.86 43.58
N ASP A 165 -29.32 -8.18 43.59
CA ASP A 165 -28.36 -8.97 44.39
C ASP A 165 -27.18 -9.53 43.56
N GLU A 166 -26.96 -9.04 42.33
CA GLU A 166 -25.61 -9.11 41.77
C GLU A 166 -24.72 -8.31 42.71
N VAL A 167 -23.88 -9.03 43.48
CA VAL A 167 -22.79 -8.47 44.27
C VAL A 167 -22.03 -7.51 43.38
N ARG A 168 -22.35 -6.21 43.47
CA ARG A 168 -21.42 -5.16 43.08
C ARG A 168 -20.28 -5.28 44.06
N VAL A 169 -19.27 -6.06 43.69
CA VAL A 169 -17.92 -5.78 44.14
C VAL A 169 -17.70 -4.33 43.71
N THR A 170 -17.88 -3.41 44.65
CA THR A 170 -17.42 -2.05 44.45
C THR A 170 -15.92 -2.19 44.46
N VAL A 171 -15.34 -2.43 43.28
CA VAL A 171 -13.92 -2.19 43.07
C VAL A 171 -13.80 -0.68 43.23
N THR A 172 -13.63 -0.21 44.47
CA THR A 172 -12.88 1.01 44.71
C THR A 172 -11.49 0.71 44.18
N LEU A 173 -11.30 0.92 42.87
CA LEU A 173 -9.98 1.06 42.28
C LEU A 173 -9.29 2.08 43.18
N PRO A 174 -8.09 1.81 43.71
CA PRO A 174 -7.37 2.80 44.46
C PRO A 174 -7.15 4.00 43.53
N LEU A 175 -7.95 5.04 43.68
CA LEU A 175 -7.71 6.36 43.09
C LEU A 175 -6.63 7.06 43.92
N THR A 176 -5.51 6.37 44.12
CA THR A 176 -4.25 6.96 44.55
C THR A 176 -3.20 6.56 43.53
N GLY A 177 -3.52 6.88 42.27
CA GLY A 177 -2.57 6.79 41.19
C GLY A 177 -1.73 8.05 41.09
N ASN A 178 -0.42 7.88 41.20
CA ASN A 178 0.54 8.86 40.69
C ASN A 178 0.22 9.18 39.20
N ALA A 179 0.80 10.25 38.66
CA ALA A 179 0.50 10.70 37.29
C ALA A 179 0.63 9.56 36.25
N VAL A 180 1.54 8.60 36.49
CA VAL A 180 1.74 7.42 35.64
C VAL A 180 0.52 6.49 35.67
N GLN A 181 -0.02 6.17 36.83
CA GLN A 181 -1.20 5.30 36.95
C GLN A 181 -2.46 5.94 36.35
N ARG A 182 -2.62 7.27 36.45
CA ARG A 182 -3.70 7.99 35.75
C ARG A 182 -3.52 7.92 34.23
N LEU A 183 -2.30 8.15 33.74
CA LEU A 183 -1.98 8.02 32.31
C LEU A 183 -2.21 6.58 31.81
N GLN A 184 -1.86 5.57 32.61
CA GLN A 184 -2.12 4.16 32.30
C GLN A 184 -3.62 3.86 32.24
N LEU A 185 -4.41 4.39 33.17
CA LEU A 185 -5.87 4.25 33.17
C LEU A 185 -6.51 4.97 31.97
N GLU A 186 -6.03 6.16 31.60
CA GLU A 186 -6.48 6.86 30.39
C GLU A 186 -6.15 6.07 29.12
N ARG A 187 -4.92 5.53 29.02
CA ARG A 187 -4.53 4.63 27.92
C ARG A 187 -5.34 3.34 27.90
N ALA A 188 -5.73 2.80 29.05
CA ALA A 188 -6.57 1.59 29.12
C ALA A 188 -8.03 1.87 28.75
N LYS A 189 -8.57 3.06 29.07
CA LYS A 189 -9.93 3.48 28.70
C LYS A 189 -10.07 3.80 27.21
N SER A 190 -8.98 4.21 26.56
CA SER A 190 -8.97 4.54 25.13
C SER A 190 -7.61 4.17 24.53
N PRO A 191 -7.35 2.87 24.35
CA PRO A 191 -6.09 2.43 23.78
C PRO A 191 -5.97 2.98 22.36
N LYS A 192 -4.99 3.88 22.15
CA LYS A 192 -4.65 4.37 20.82
C LYS A 192 -4.03 3.23 20.04
N VAL A 193 -4.75 2.71 19.05
CA VAL A 193 -4.17 1.76 18.09
C VAL A 193 -3.12 2.52 17.27
N PRO A 194 -1.85 2.07 17.27
CA PRO A 194 -0.82 2.72 16.47
C PRO A 194 -1.19 2.62 14.99
N GLN A 195 -0.96 3.71 14.26
CA GLN A 195 -1.14 3.70 12.81
C GLN A 195 -0.10 2.76 12.18
N PRO A 196 -0.50 1.86 11.27
CA PRO A 196 0.47 1.01 10.58
C PRO A 196 1.39 1.88 9.72
N ALA A 197 2.66 1.51 9.64
CA ALA A 197 3.63 2.21 8.79
C ALA A 197 3.42 1.91 7.30
N HIS A 198 2.89 0.72 6.98
CA HIS A 198 2.69 0.22 5.63
C HIS A 198 1.32 -0.46 5.47
N ARG A 199 0.81 -0.47 4.23
CA ARG A 199 -0.29 -1.32 3.76
C ARG A 199 0.26 -2.35 2.76
N PRO A 200 -0.02 -3.64 2.94
CA PRO A 200 0.33 -4.65 1.94
C PRO A 200 -0.66 -4.57 0.77
N LEU A 201 -0.15 -4.54 -0.46
CA LEU A 201 -0.94 -4.56 -1.69
C LEU A 201 -0.46 -5.68 -2.62
N ARG A 202 -1.37 -6.52 -3.08
CA ARG A 202 -1.11 -7.55 -4.08
C ARG A 202 -0.86 -6.91 -5.45
N VAL A 203 0.14 -7.43 -6.15
CA VAL A 203 0.56 -7.01 -7.48
C VAL A 203 0.86 -8.25 -8.33
N TYR A 204 0.90 -8.06 -9.65
CA TYR A 204 1.54 -9.04 -10.51
C TYR A 204 3.05 -8.96 -10.33
N ALA A 205 3.69 -10.11 -10.05
CA ALA A 205 5.13 -10.25 -10.10
C ALA A 205 5.60 -10.28 -11.56
N TYR A 206 4.90 -11.00 -12.43
CA TYR A 206 5.23 -11.15 -13.85
C TYR A 206 4.10 -10.68 -14.76
N ASP A 207 4.37 -10.57 -16.06
CA ASP A 207 3.32 -10.29 -17.03
C ASP A 207 2.19 -11.35 -16.91
N PRO A 208 0.92 -10.92 -16.85
CA PRO A 208 -0.21 -11.83 -16.67
C PRO A 208 -0.30 -12.98 -17.69
N SER A 209 0.16 -12.77 -18.92
CA SER A 209 0.19 -13.78 -19.98
C SER A 209 0.99 -15.04 -19.61
N LEU A 210 1.89 -14.93 -18.62
CA LEU A 210 2.72 -16.03 -18.12
C LEU A 210 2.08 -16.76 -16.93
N GLY A 211 1.14 -16.12 -16.24
CA GLY A 211 0.38 -16.70 -15.13
C GLY A 211 -0.57 -17.82 -15.54
N ALA A 212 -0.83 -17.97 -16.85
CA ALA A 212 -1.68 -19.01 -17.42
C ALA A 212 -1.05 -20.43 -17.38
N ARG A 213 0.21 -20.58 -16.94
CA ARG A 213 0.87 -21.90 -16.83
C ARG A 213 0.85 -22.40 -15.38
N LEU A 214 0.46 -23.66 -15.19
CA LEU A 214 0.40 -24.30 -13.86
C LEU A 214 1.74 -24.23 -13.09
N LYS A 215 2.88 -24.26 -13.79
CA LYS A 215 4.22 -24.17 -13.18
C LYS A 215 4.56 -22.78 -12.62
N THR A 216 3.98 -21.72 -13.16
CA THR A 216 4.26 -20.32 -12.80
C THR A 216 3.14 -19.67 -11.97
N LEU A 217 1.98 -20.33 -11.85
CA LEU A 217 0.80 -19.83 -11.12
C LEU A 217 1.11 -19.41 -9.68
N ALA A 218 1.91 -20.20 -8.95
CA ALA A 218 2.24 -19.92 -7.55
C ALA A 218 3.17 -18.71 -7.34
N ILE A 219 3.67 -18.10 -8.43
CA ILE A 219 4.81 -17.17 -8.43
C ILE A 219 4.45 -15.88 -9.19
N ASN A 220 3.29 -15.84 -9.86
CA ASN A 220 2.83 -14.67 -10.58
C ASN A 220 2.27 -13.56 -9.67
N GLU A 221 2.01 -13.86 -8.40
CA GLU A 221 1.51 -12.89 -7.42
C GLU A 221 2.61 -12.51 -6.43
N ALA A 222 2.79 -11.21 -6.20
CA ALA A 222 3.62 -10.67 -5.13
C ALA A 222 2.81 -9.71 -4.26
N THR A 223 3.31 -9.41 -3.06
CA THR A 223 2.73 -8.40 -2.16
C THR A 223 3.77 -7.33 -1.88
N LEU A 224 3.44 -6.07 -2.16
CA LEU A 224 4.29 -4.92 -1.87
C LEU A 224 3.82 -4.25 -0.58
N ASP A 225 4.76 -4.00 0.32
CA ASP A 225 4.54 -3.09 1.45
C ASP A 225 4.67 -1.64 0.96
N VAL A 226 3.53 -0.95 0.91
CA VAL A 226 3.40 0.45 0.47
C VAL A 226 3.22 1.34 1.69
N ARG A 227 3.92 2.49 1.76
CA ARG A 227 3.79 3.44 2.88
C ARG A 227 2.31 3.77 3.15
N TRP A 228 1.93 3.74 4.41
CA TRP A 228 0.55 4.04 4.80
C TRP A 228 0.27 5.55 4.69
N GLU A 229 -0.72 5.91 3.89
CA GLU A 229 -1.26 7.26 3.81
C GLU A 229 -2.61 7.34 4.56
N LYS A 230 -2.73 8.28 5.51
CA LYS A 230 -3.91 8.39 6.38
C LYS A 230 -5.17 8.80 5.62
N ASP A 231 -5.04 9.78 4.74
CA ASP A 231 -6.15 10.46 4.09
C ASP A 231 -6.29 10.04 2.61
N LEU A 232 -5.88 8.80 2.28
CA LEU A 232 -5.95 8.24 0.92
C LEU A 232 -7.41 8.15 0.44
N GLN A 233 -7.72 8.79 -0.69
CA GLN A 233 -9.07 8.75 -1.28
C GLN A 233 -9.19 7.68 -2.37
N PRO A 234 -10.42 7.26 -2.75
CA PRO A 234 -10.63 6.32 -3.86
C PRO A 234 -10.03 6.81 -5.18
N GLY A 235 -9.52 5.87 -6.00
CA GLY A 235 -8.78 6.18 -7.23
C GLY A 235 -7.34 6.56 -6.86
N PRO A 236 -6.68 5.70 -6.08
CA PRO A 236 -5.90 6.04 -4.90
C PRO A 236 -5.24 7.41 -5.03
N ILE A 237 -5.87 8.41 -4.38
CA ILE A 237 -5.39 9.79 -4.38
C ILE A 237 -4.72 10.05 -3.04
N GLY A 238 -3.40 9.97 -3.03
CA GLY A 238 -2.55 10.16 -1.86
C GLY A 238 -2.03 11.59 -1.72
N GLU A 239 -0.94 11.74 -1.00
CA GLU A 239 -0.19 13.00 -0.90
C GLU A 239 0.62 13.27 -2.16
N TYR A 240 1.18 12.23 -2.80
CA TYR A 240 2.17 12.38 -3.88
C TYR A 240 1.80 11.74 -5.24
N ILE A 241 0.83 10.82 -5.26
CA ILE A 241 0.29 10.17 -6.47
C ILE A 241 -1.23 10.34 -6.50
N GLU A 242 -1.79 10.52 -7.69
CA GLU A 242 -3.22 10.33 -7.96
C GLU A 242 -3.44 9.43 -9.18
N VAL A 243 -4.31 8.43 -9.03
CA VAL A 243 -4.67 7.53 -10.14
C VAL A 243 -6.02 7.93 -10.72
N ILE A 244 -6.01 8.33 -11.99
CA ILE A 244 -7.20 8.80 -12.71
C ILE A 244 -7.44 7.85 -13.87
N ASP A 245 -8.48 7.02 -13.74
CA ASP A 245 -8.75 5.96 -14.71
C ASP A 245 -9.86 6.36 -15.69
N VAL A 246 -9.47 7.18 -16.66
CA VAL A 246 -10.31 7.58 -17.80
C VAL A 246 -9.76 6.90 -19.04
N ASP A 247 -10.62 6.19 -19.77
CA ASP A 247 -10.31 5.59 -21.07
C ASP A 247 -10.93 6.43 -22.19
N PRO A 248 -10.15 7.29 -22.87
CA PRO A 248 -10.65 8.10 -23.96
C PRO A 248 -11.10 7.28 -25.17
N ALA A 249 -10.51 6.10 -25.41
CA ALA A 249 -10.86 5.27 -26.55
C ALA A 249 -12.22 4.58 -26.35
N SER A 250 -12.55 4.21 -25.10
CA SER A 250 -13.86 3.66 -24.73
C SER A 250 -14.87 4.72 -24.27
N GLN A 251 -14.48 6.00 -24.20
CA GLN A 251 -15.31 7.13 -23.73
C GLN A 251 -15.92 6.87 -22.33
N CYS A 252 -15.15 6.26 -21.43
CA CYS A 252 -15.64 5.92 -20.09
C CYS A 252 -14.63 6.29 -19.00
N CYS A 253 -15.12 6.43 -17.77
CA CYS A 253 -14.31 6.57 -16.57
C CYS A 253 -14.59 5.36 -15.69
N TYR A 254 -13.55 4.58 -15.38
CA TYR A 254 -13.70 3.38 -14.57
C TYR A 254 -13.88 3.73 -13.10
N ALA A 255 -14.62 2.89 -12.37
CA ALA A 255 -14.89 3.13 -10.96
C ALA A 255 -13.57 3.17 -10.16
N PRO A 256 -13.36 4.19 -9.30
CA PRO A 256 -12.15 4.29 -8.50
C PRO A 256 -12.06 3.15 -7.48
N VAL A 257 -10.87 2.58 -7.27
CA VAL A 257 -10.63 1.62 -6.18
C VAL A 257 -10.47 2.34 -4.84
N ASP A 258 -11.20 1.89 -3.82
CA ASP A 258 -11.05 2.36 -2.44
C ASP A 258 -10.16 1.42 -1.63
N LEU A 259 -8.86 1.74 -1.55
CA LEU A 259 -7.89 0.94 -0.79
C LEU A 259 -8.07 1.02 0.74
N ASN A 260 -8.96 1.88 1.25
CA ASN A 260 -9.32 1.93 2.67
C ASN A 260 -10.59 1.13 2.98
N HIS A 261 -11.25 0.55 1.97
CA HIS A 261 -12.42 -0.28 2.18
C HIS A 261 -12.07 -1.50 3.07
N PRO A 262 -12.83 -1.78 4.15
CA PRO A 262 -12.49 -2.85 5.10
C PRO A 262 -12.28 -4.24 4.47
N HIS A 263 -13.07 -4.58 3.45
CA HIS A 263 -12.95 -5.86 2.72
C HIS A 263 -11.70 -5.93 1.83
N ILE A 264 -11.16 -4.80 1.39
CA ILE A 264 -9.93 -4.73 0.59
C ILE A 264 -8.71 -4.74 1.52
N LEU A 265 -8.74 -3.93 2.59
CA LEU A 265 -7.67 -3.89 3.60
C LEU A 265 -7.37 -5.26 4.22
N THR A 266 -8.41 -6.02 4.57
CA THR A 266 -8.26 -7.35 5.19
C THR A 266 -7.66 -8.42 4.27
N ARG A 267 -7.56 -8.16 2.96
CA ARG A 267 -7.06 -9.11 1.95
C ARG A 267 -5.72 -8.71 1.34
N SER A 268 -5.11 -7.64 1.84
CA SER A 268 -3.92 -7.01 1.25
C SER A 268 -4.19 -6.47 -0.17
N GLY A 269 -5.35 -5.83 -0.36
CA GLY A 269 -5.77 -5.34 -1.68
C GLY A 269 -6.67 -6.30 -2.44
N LEU A 270 -7.00 -5.89 -3.67
CA LEU A 270 -7.69 -6.71 -4.67
C LEU A 270 -6.75 -7.82 -5.19
N PRO A 271 -7.29 -9.02 -5.50
CA PRO A 271 -6.53 -10.06 -6.17
C PRO A 271 -6.11 -9.63 -7.59
N PRO A 272 -4.95 -10.06 -8.08
CA PRO A 272 -4.51 -9.77 -9.44
C PRO A 272 -5.52 -10.22 -10.51
N SER A 273 -5.85 -9.31 -11.43
CA SER A 273 -6.81 -9.56 -12.50
C SER A 273 -6.59 -8.63 -13.69
N GLU A 274 -6.46 -9.21 -14.89
CA GLU A 274 -6.39 -8.48 -16.18
C GLU A 274 -7.72 -7.85 -16.59
N ALA A 275 -8.84 -8.36 -16.06
CA ALA A 275 -10.18 -7.92 -16.42
C ALA A 275 -10.70 -6.79 -15.53
N SER A 276 -9.97 -6.42 -14.47
CA SER A 276 -10.42 -5.48 -13.45
C SER A 276 -9.65 -4.16 -13.51
N PRO A 277 -10.27 -3.07 -14.04
CA PRO A 277 -9.65 -1.74 -14.02
C PRO A 277 -9.29 -1.26 -12.60
N GLN A 278 -10.09 -1.63 -11.59
CA GLN A 278 -9.78 -1.33 -10.19
C GLN A 278 -8.49 -1.99 -9.71
N PHE A 279 -8.19 -3.21 -10.19
CA PHE A 279 -6.89 -3.82 -9.91
C PHE A 279 -5.76 -3.11 -10.67
N HIS A 280 -5.96 -2.66 -11.91
CA HIS A 280 -4.95 -1.88 -12.65
C HIS A 280 -4.61 -0.57 -11.91
N GLN A 281 -5.60 0.08 -11.30
CA GLN A 281 -5.37 1.24 -10.43
C GLN A 281 -4.55 0.89 -9.18
N GLN A 282 -4.85 -0.23 -8.51
CA GLN A 282 -4.06 -0.71 -7.37
C GLN A 282 -2.63 -1.04 -7.77
N MET A 283 -2.44 -1.78 -8.87
CA MET A 283 -1.16 -2.22 -9.40
C MET A 283 -0.25 -1.02 -9.67
N THR A 284 -0.76 -0.07 -10.45
CA THR A 284 0.02 1.12 -10.83
C THR A 284 0.37 2.00 -9.63
N TYR A 285 -0.56 2.19 -8.68
CA TYR A 285 -0.29 2.91 -7.44
C TYR A 285 0.75 2.20 -6.56
N ALA A 286 0.60 0.89 -6.35
CA ALA A 286 1.47 0.12 -5.47
C ALA A 286 2.92 0.12 -5.96
N VAL A 287 3.11 -0.14 -7.27
CA VAL A 287 4.44 -0.17 -7.88
C VAL A 287 5.08 1.22 -7.88
N ALA A 288 4.35 2.26 -8.29
CA ALA A 288 4.88 3.62 -8.32
C ALA A 288 5.27 4.14 -6.92
N MET A 289 4.42 3.90 -5.91
CA MET A 289 4.74 4.25 -4.52
C MET A 289 5.95 3.46 -4.00
N LYS A 290 6.13 2.20 -4.42
CA LYS A 290 7.30 1.41 -4.07
C LYS A 290 8.58 1.97 -4.70
N THR A 291 8.51 2.36 -5.98
CA THR A 291 9.61 3.04 -6.67
C THR A 291 9.99 4.34 -5.97
N ILE A 292 9.01 5.18 -5.61
CA ILE A 292 9.26 6.40 -4.83
C ILE A 292 9.96 6.07 -3.52
N GLN A 293 9.47 5.07 -2.77
CA GLN A 293 10.10 4.67 -1.51
C GLN A 293 11.57 4.30 -1.68
N HIS A 294 11.92 3.51 -2.70
CA HIS A 294 13.32 3.18 -2.99
C HIS A 294 14.18 4.43 -3.24
N PHE A 295 13.62 5.43 -3.94
CA PHE A 295 14.31 6.70 -4.15
C PHE A 295 14.55 7.46 -2.86
N GLU A 296 13.52 7.60 -2.02
CA GLU A 296 13.64 8.37 -0.79
C GLU A 296 14.58 7.70 0.21
N ASP A 297 14.52 6.36 0.33
CA ASP A 297 15.36 5.58 1.21
C ASP A 297 16.84 5.65 0.78
N ALA A 298 17.12 5.58 -0.54
CA ALA A 298 18.49 5.65 -1.07
C ALA A 298 19.08 7.07 -1.03
N LEU A 299 18.27 8.10 -1.29
CA LEU A 299 18.70 9.50 -1.28
C LEU A 299 18.75 10.08 0.14
N GLY A 300 17.98 9.53 1.09
CA GLY A 300 17.89 10.02 2.47
C GLY A 300 17.09 11.32 2.59
N ARG A 301 16.09 11.52 1.72
CA ARG A 301 15.21 12.71 1.70
C ARG A 301 13.95 12.43 0.88
N VAL A 302 12.92 13.26 1.06
CA VAL A 302 11.73 13.20 0.21
C VAL A 302 12.03 13.55 -1.24
N ALA A 303 11.43 12.81 -2.18
CA ALA A 303 11.53 13.09 -3.61
C ALA A 303 10.57 14.24 -4.00
N LEU A 304 10.97 15.05 -4.98
CA LEU A 304 10.17 16.15 -5.52
C LEU A 304 10.01 16.00 -7.03
N TRP A 305 8.79 16.20 -7.54
CA TRP A 305 8.51 16.24 -8.97
C TRP A 305 9.10 17.50 -9.60
N ALA A 306 9.38 17.44 -10.89
CA ALA A 306 9.78 18.63 -11.65
C ALA A 306 8.65 19.68 -11.59
N PRO A 307 8.96 20.95 -11.27
CA PRO A 307 7.94 21.98 -11.22
C PRO A 307 7.39 22.29 -12.61
N ARG A 308 6.19 22.83 -12.65
CA ARG A 308 5.53 23.29 -13.87
C ARG A 308 6.00 24.71 -14.19
N GLU A 309 6.47 24.96 -15.40
CA GLU A 309 6.83 26.31 -15.83
C GLU A 309 5.56 27.06 -16.27
N LYS A 310 5.25 28.19 -15.62
CA LYS A 310 4.12 29.06 -15.93
C LYS A 310 4.62 30.46 -16.25
N THR A 311 4.10 31.07 -17.31
CA THR A 311 4.38 32.48 -17.60
C THR A 311 3.27 33.33 -17.01
N VAL A 312 3.62 34.26 -16.12
CA VAL A 312 2.71 35.25 -15.52
C VAL A 312 3.31 36.62 -15.78
N ASP A 313 2.54 37.54 -16.35
CA ASP A 313 2.98 38.91 -16.69
C ASP A 313 4.27 39.00 -17.53
N GLY A 314 4.52 37.99 -18.37
CA GLY A 314 5.73 37.90 -19.20
C GLY A 314 6.96 37.33 -18.49
N GLU A 315 6.89 37.07 -17.19
CA GLU A 315 7.93 36.41 -16.40
C GLU A 315 7.66 34.90 -16.25
N ARG A 316 8.72 34.09 -16.26
CA ARG A 316 8.62 32.62 -16.11
C ARG A 316 8.79 32.24 -14.65
N HIS A 317 7.78 31.59 -14.09
CA HIS A 317 7.77 31.08 -12.72
C HIS A 317 7.72 29.54 -12.72
N ASN A 318 8.34 28.94 -11.72
CA ASN A 318 8.19 27.51 -11.43
C ASN A 318 7.08 27.32 -10.39
N GLU A 319 6.13 26.45 -10.68
CA GLU A 319 5.03 26.08 -9.79
C GLU A 319 5.24 24.67 -9.24
N TYR A 320 5.09 24.51 -7.93
CA TYR A 320 5.18 23.22 -7.26
C TYR A 320 4.14 22.23 -7.80
N VAL A 321 4.58 21.01 -8.08
CA VAL A 321 3.71 19.91 -8.50
C VAL A 321 3.57 18.94 -7.33
N GLN A 322 2.39 18.92 -6.72
CA GLN A 322 2.12 18.06 -5.57
C GLN A 322 2.02 16.59 -5.96
N ARG A 323 1.26 16.28 -7.03
CA ARG A 323 0.95 14.91 -7.40
C ARG A 323 1.35 14.58 -8.83
N LEU A 324 1.93 13.39 -9.01
CA LEU A 324 2.07 12.76 -10.31
C LEU A 324 0.76 12.04 -10.64
N ARG A 325 0.24 12.27 -11.84
CA ARG A 325 -0.97 11.59 -12.32
C ARG A 325 -0.62 10.27 -12.97
N ILE A 326 -1.41 9.25 -12.72
CA ILE A 326 -1.27 7.97 -13.42
C ILE A 326 -2.59 7.66 -14.12
N TYR A 327 -2.51 7.38 -15.42
CA TYR A 327 -3.64 7.00 -16.25
C TYR A 327 -3.42 5.57 -16.76
N PRO A 328 -4.00 4.55 -16.09
CA PRO A 328 -3.83 3.14 -16.45
C PRO A 328 -4.30 2.79 -17.88
N HIS A 329 -5.29 3.50 -18.40
CA HIS A 329 -5.88 3.28 -19.73
C HIS A 329 -5.87 4.54 -20.61
N ALA A 330 -4.74 5.27 -20.63
CA ALA A 330 -4.65 6.56 -21.32
C ALA A 330 -4.74 6.49 -22.86
N LEU A 331 -4.29 5.39 -23.47
CA LEU A 331 -4.23 5.27 -24.93
C LEU A 331 -4.39 3.83 -25.41
N ARG A 332 -5.08 3.65 -26.55
CA ARG A 332 -5.16 2.35 -27.23
C ARG A 332 -3.99 2.19 -28.21
N ALA A 333 -2.80 1.95 -27.69
CA ALA A 333 -1.60 1.69 -28.48
C ALA A 333 -0.58 0.85 -27.69
N LYS A 334 0.34 0.21 -28.42
CA LYS A 334 1.48 -0.55 -27.87
C LYS A 334 2.56 0.39 -27.32
N ASN A 335 2.19 1.24 -26.36
CA ASN A 335 3.07 2.24 -25.77
C ASN A 335 2.64 2.64 -24.35
N ALA A 336 3.59 3.17 -23.59
CA ALA A 336 3.48 3.72 -22.25
C ALA A 336 4.54 4.85 -22.12
N TYR A 337 4.27 5.97 -21.46
CA TYR A 337 5.31 6.98 -21.29
C TYR A 337 5.00 7.93 -20.14
N TYR A 338 6.05 8.44 -19.51
CA TYR A 338 5.98 9.66 -18.72
C TYR A 338 5.87 10.89 -19.64
N SER A 339 4.83 11.70 -19.41
CA SER A 339 4.63 13.02 -20.03
C SER A 339 5.11 14.13 -19.09
N PRO A 340 6.23 14.82 -19.43
CA PRO A 340 6.74 15.90 -18.60
C PRO A 340 5.89 17.17 -18.66
N GLU A 341 5.11 17.38 -19.72
CA GLU A 341 4.20 18.52 -19.85
C GLU A 341 2.97 18.35 -18.97
N ARG A 342 2.40 17.14 -18.96
CA ARG A 342 1.22 16.82 -18.14
C ARG A 342 1.59 16.48 -16.70
N LYS A 343 2.85 16.09 -16.44
CA LYS A 343 3.29 15.48 -15.18
C LYS A 343 2.47 14.23 -14.89
N ALA A 344 2.46 13.31 -15.86
CA ALA A 344 1.60 12.15 -15.84
C ALA A 344 2.26 10.92 -16.46
N LEU A 345 1.96 9.74 -15.93
CA LEU A 345 2.21 8.46 -16.60
C LEU A 345 1.00 8.12 -17.47
N LEU A 346 1.25 7.87 -18.75
CA LEU A 346 0.24 7.50 -19.73
C LEU A 346 0.48 6.07 -20.15
N LEU A 347 -0.33 5.15 -19.63
CA LEU A 347 -0.20 3.71 -19.86
C LEU A 347 -1.21 3.28 -20.93
N GLY A 348 -0.74 2.51 -21.90
CA GLY A 348 -1.54 2.06 -23.03
C GLY A 348 -1.98 0.60 -22.93
N TYR A 349 -2.90 0.24 -23.83
CA TYR A 349 -3.35 -1.13 -24.02
C TYR A 349 -3.59 -1.42 -25.52
N PHE A 350 -3.45 -2.68 -25.91
CA PHE A 350 -3.55 -3.09 -27.31
C PHE A 350 -3.93 -4.58 -27.42
N THR A 351 -4.40 -5.00 -28.59
CA THR A 351 -4.74 -6.41 -28.86
C THR A 351 -3.51 -7.20 -29.30
N ALA A 352 -3.29 -8.38 -28.73
CA ALA A 352 -2.21 -9.27 -29.14
C ALA A 352 -2.36 -9.70 -30.62
N SER A 353 -1.29 -9.61 -31.41
CA SER A 353 -1.28 -10.00 -32.82
C SER A 353 -1.16 -11.52 -32.99
N GLY A 354 -1.92 -12.11 -33.91
CA GLY A 354 -2.07 -13.56 -34.08
C GLY A 354 -0.81 -14.37 -34.41
N SER A 355 0.32 -13.73 -34.75
CA SER A 355 1.61 -14.40 -35.00
C SER A 355 2.45 -14.63 -33.75
N ASN A 356 2.14 -13.98 -32.62
CA ASN A 356 2.84 -14.09 -31.35
C ASN A 356 1.91 -14.59 -30.24
N ALA A 357 1.12 -15.64 -30.53
CA ALA A 357 0.26 -16.31 -29.55
C ALA A 357 1.10 -17.15 -28.56
N GLY A 358 2.05 -16.52 -27.88
CA GLY A 358 2.63 -17.06 -26.66
C GLY A 358 1.60 -16.93 -25.55
N THR A 359 0.93 -18.03 -25.20
CA THR A 359 0.04 -18.20 -24.03
C THR A 359 -1.17 -17.26 -23.86
N SER A 360 -1.28 -16.17 -24.63
CA SER A 360 -2.41 -15.23 -24.62
C SER A 360 -3.50 -15.68 -25.60
N LEU A 361 -4.77 -15.48 -25.23
CA LEU A 361 -5.90 -15.70 -26.14
C LEU A 361 -5.70 -14.89 -27.44
N PRO A 362 -5.85 -15.50 -28.63
CA PRO A 362 -5.86 -14.76 -29.89
C PRO A 362 -6.90 -13.63 -29.84
N GLY A 363 -6.46 -12.38 -30.00
CA GLY A 363 -7.31 -11.19 -29.84
C GLY A 363 -7.47 -10.67 -28.40
N GLY A 364 -6.78 -11.26 -27.42
CA GLY A 364 -6.72 -10.77 -26.04
C GLY A 364 -6.11 -9.38 -25.93
N VAL A 365 -6.52 -8.61 -24.92
CA VAL A 365 -6.02 -7.26 -24.66
C VAL A 365 -4.87 -7.33 -23.67
N VAL A 366 -3.74 -6.73 -24.04
CA VAL A 366 -2.57 -6.58 -23.18
C VAL A 366 -2.58 -5.17 -22.60
N PHE A 367 -2.47 -5.07 -21.28
CA PHE A 367 -2.43 -3.81 -20.55
C PHE A 367 -1.02 -3.51 -20.05
N THR A 368 -0.45 -2.38 -20.43
CA THR A 368 0.87 -1.98 -19.87
C THR A 368 0.78 -1.64 -18.39
N ALA A 369 -0.41 -1.29 -17.88
CA ALA A 369 -0.69 -1.01 -16.47
C ALA A 369 -0.60 -2.23 -15.55
N THR A 370 -0.63 -3.46 -16.09
CA THR A 370 -0.43 -4.69 -15.31
C THR A 370 1.03 -5.14 -15.28
N SER A 371 1.94 -4.45 -15.97
CA SER A 371 3.37 -4.74 -15.94
C SER A 371 4.04 -3.98 -14.80
N HIS A 372 4.62 -4.72 -13.84
CA HIS A 372 5.42 -4.14 -12.77
C HIS A 372 6.54 -3.23 -13.31
N ASP A 373 7.25 -3.71 -14.32
CA ASP A 373 8.50 -3.08 -14.74
C ASP A 373 8.24 -1.85 -15.60
N ILE A 374 7.21 -1.86 -16.45
CA ILE A 374 6.80 -0.66 -17.19
C ILE A 374 6.41 0.45 -16.22
N VAL A 375 5.60 0.15 -15.20
CA VAL A 375 5.19 1.18 -14.23
C VAL A 375 6.40 1.73 -13.47
N ALA A 376 7.33 0.87 -13.02
CA ALA A 376 8.55 1.30 -12.33
C ALA A 376 9.48 2.13 -13.24
N HIS A 377 9.64 1.73 -14.51
CA HIS A 377 10.43 2.42 -15.52
C HIS A 377 9.88 3.83 -15.77
N GLU A 378 8.58 3.97 -16.05
CA GLU A 378 7.97 5.27 -16.33
C GLU A 378 7.95 6.18 -15.09
N THR A 379 7.74 5.61 -13.90
CA THR A 379 7.86 6.35 -12.63
C THR A 379 9.28 6.87 -12.43
N THR A 380 10.29 6.10 -12.85
CA THR A 380 11.70 6.49 -12.77
C THR A 380 12.01 7.70 -13.65
N HIS A 381 11.45 7.79 -14.86
CA HIS A 381 11.58 9.01 -15.66
C HIS A 381 11.01 10.24 -14.97
N ALA A 382 9.86 10.12 -14.30
CA ALA A 382 9.26 11.22 -13.55
C ALA A 382 10.15 11.67 -12.37
N LEU A 383 10.74 10.72 -11.64
CA LEU A 383 11.67 10.98 -10.54
C LEU A 383 12.97 11.62 -11.04
N LEU A 384 13.52 11.13 -12.15
CA LEU A 384 14.74 11.66 -12.74
C LEU A 384 14.53 13.07 -13.31
N ASP A 385 13.38 13.37 -13.92
CA ASP A 385 13.02 14.74 -14.35
C ASP A 385 12.95 15.70 -13.15
N GLY A 386 12.48 15.25 -11.98
CA GLY A 386 12.42 16.05 -10.76
C GLY A 386 13.78 16.26 -10.07
N LEU A 387 14.66 15.25 -10.11
CA LEU A 387 16.01 15.32 -9.57
C LEU A 387 16.93 16.12 -10.51
N HIS A 388 17.10 15.68 -11.75
CA HIS A 388 18.04 16.23 -12.73
C HIS A 388 17.31 16.82 -13.94
N ARG A 389 16.70 18.00 -13.78
CA ARG A 389 15.87 18.67 -14.82
C ARG A 389 16.58 18.86 -16.17
N ARG A 390 17.91 18.86 -16.20
CA ARG A 390 18.71 19.14 -17.40
C ARG A 390 19.17 17.90 -18.15
N PHE A 391 18.93 16.69 -17.63
CA PHE A 391 19.25 15.46 -18.35
C PHE A 391 18.27 15.20 -19.51
N ARG A 392 17.22 16.01 -19.66
CA ARG A 392 16.36 16.02 -20.86
C ARG A 392 16.96 16.76 -22.06
N GLU A 393 18.06 17.47 -21.87
CA GLU A 393 18.73 18.20 -22.94
C GLU A 393 19.76 17.29 -23.63
N ALA A 394 19.63 17.11 -24.95
CA ALA A 394 20.50 16.26 -25.77
C ALA A 394 21.90 16.88 -25.93
N THR A 395 22.73 16.86 -24.90
CA THR A 395 24.07 17.48 -24.94
C THR A 395 25.14 16.55 -25.53
N ASN A 396 24.96 15.23 -25.39
CA ASN A 396 25.82 14.20 -25.95
C ASN A 396 25.01 12.89 -26.22
N ARG A 397 25.65 11.85 -26.77
CA ARG A 397 25.00 10.54 -27.08
C ARG A 397 24.63 9.71 -25.84
N ASP A 398 25.29 9.91 -24.71
CA ASP A 398 25.05 9.20 -23.46
C ASP A 398 23.82 9.70 -22.71
N VAL A 399 23.43 10.97 -22.84
CA VAL A 399 22.38 11.57 -21.99
C VAL A 399 21.04 10.83 -22.10
N PHE A 400 20.54 10.60 -23.31
CA PHE A 400 19.29 9.85 -23.49
C PHE A 400 19.46 8.36 -23.22
N ALA A 401 20.60 7.78 -23.62
CA ALA A 401 20.92 6.39 -23.31
C ALA A 401 20.96 6.14 -21.79
N PHE A 402 21.43 7.11 -21.02
CA PHE A 402 21.44 7.08 -19.56
C PHE A 402 20.02 7.15 -18.99
N HIS A 403 19.16 8.01 -19.52
CA HIS A 403 17.77 8.12 -19.09
C HIS A 403 17.02 6.79 -19.20
N GLU A 404 17.15 6.10 -20.33
CA GLU A 404 16.53 4.79 -20.57
C GLU A 404 17.17 3.70 -19.69
N ALA A 405 18.50 3.59 -19.75
CA ALA A 405 19.23 2.57 -19.00
C ALA A 405 19.00 2.67 -17.50
N PHE A 406 18.90 3.89 -16.97
CA PHE A 406 18.66 4.10 -15.55
C PHE A 406 17.24 3.68 -15.15
N ALA A 407 16.23 3.97 -15.97
CA ALA A 407 14.88 3.49 -15.76
C ALA A 407 14.79 1.95 -15.81
N ASP A 408 15.53 1.33 -16.73
CA ASP A 408 15.65 -0.14 -16.83
C ASP A 408 16.36 -0.77 -15.64
N ILE A 409 17.46 -0.18 -15.17
CA ILE A 409 18.17 -0.59 -13.95
C ILE A 409 17.20 -0.56 -12.78
N VAL A 410 16.45 0.53 -12.58
CA VAL A 410 15.52 0.64 -11.47
C VAL A 410 14.41 -0.40 -11.58
N ALA A 411 13.77 -0.54 -12.74
CA ALA A 411 12.69 -1.50 -12.94
C ALA A 411 13.17 -2.94 -12.67
N LEU A 412 14.29 -3.34 -13.29
CA LEU A 412 14.90 -4.66 -13.13
C LEU A 412 15.25 -4.97 -11.67
N PHE A 413 16.01 -4.08 -11.02
CA PHE A 413 16.46 -4.36 -9.65
C PHE A 413 15.35 -4.22 -8.62
N GLN A 414 14.35 -3.36 -8.83
CA GLN A 414 13.15 -3.32 -8.01
C GLN A 414 12.40 -4.65 -8.10
N HIS A 415 12.23 -5.20 -9.31
CA HIS A 415 11.64 -6.52 -9.48
C HIS A 415 12.42 -7.61 -8.74
N PHE A 416 13.76 -7.53 -8.77
CA PHE A 416 14.62 -8.53 -8.10
C PHE A 416 14.59 -8.39 -6.58
N THR A 417 14.08 -7.27 -6.05
CA THR A 417 13.82 -7.19 -4.61
C THR A 417 12.71 -8.13 -4.16
N LEU A 418 11.87 -8.65 -5.06
CA LEU A 418 10.78 -9.61 -4.78
C LEU A 418 11.35 -11.03 -4.70
N PRO A 419 11.51 -11.63 -3.50
CA PRO A 419 12.08 -12.96 -3.39
C PRO A 419 11.19 -14.02 -4.04
N GLU A 420 9.86 -13.81 -4.06
CA GLU A 420 8.89 -14.71 -4.68
C GLU A 420 9.20 -14.89 -6.16
N ALA A 421 9.42 -13.80 -6.89
CA ALA A 421 9.77 -13.82 -8.31
C ALA A 421 11.03 -14.68 -8.54
N LEU A 422 12.07 -14.47 -7.75
CA LEU A 422 13.36 -15.16 -7.95
C LEU A 422 13.34 -16.66 -7.63
N ARG A 423 12.38 -17.18 -6.83
CA ARG A 423 12.37 -18.59 -6.39
C ARG A 423 12.28 -19.57 -7.56
N HIS A 424 11.40 -19.32 -8.52
CA HIS A 424 11.24 -20.21 -9.68
C HIS A 424 12.54 -20.36 -10.44
N GLN A 425 13.11 -19.20 -10.77
CA GLN A 425 14.28 -19.07 -11.62
C GLN A 425 15.50 -19.67 -10.93
N ILE A 426 15.65 -19.47 -9.62
CA ILE A 426 16.72 -20.09 -8.84
C ILE A 426 16.55 -21.61 -8.74
N ALA A 427 15.32 -22.11 -8.64
CA ALA A 427 15.06 -23.55 -8.64
C ALA A 427 15.42 -24.18 -10.00
N GLU A 428 15.00 -23.57 -11.11
CA GLU A 428 15.29 -24.04 -12.47
C GLU A 428 16.78 -23.97 -12.80
N THR A 429 17.42 -22.85 -12.47
CA THR A 429 18.86 -22.64 -12.72
C THR A 429 19.76 -23.33 -11.70
N ARG A 430 19.18 -23.96 -10.68
CA ARG A 430 19.91 -24.58 -9.55
C ARG A 430 20.88 -23.59 -8.88
N GLY A 431 20.46 -22.33 -8.77
CA GLY A 431 21.23 -21.24 -8.17
C GLY A 431 22.26 -20.57 -9.07
N ASP A 432 22.50 -21.11 -10.28
CA ASP A 432 23.42 -20.54 -11.25
C ASP A 432 22.66 -19.57 -12.19
N LEU A 433 22.56 -18.31 -11.75
CA LEU A 433 21.87 -17.25 -12.51
C LEU A 433 22.50 -16.97 -13.89
N GLU A 434 23.64 -17.58 -14.22
CA GLU A 434 24.28 -17.48 -15.53
C GLU A 434 23.80 -18.56 -16.52
N LYS A 435 23.32 -19.73 -16.04
CA LYS A 435 23.15 -20.94 -16.87
C LYS A 435 21.81 -21.14 -17.58
N GLN A 436 20.77 -20.42 -17.21
CA GLN A 436 19.53 -20.28 -17.98
C GLN A 436 19.00 -18.91 -17.65
N ASN A 437 18.89 -18.05 -18.65
CA ASN A 437 18.97 -16.62 -18.38
C ASN A 437 17.68 -16.14 -17.73
N LEU A 438 17.69 -16.03 -16.40
CA LEU A 438 16.75 -15.23 -15.63
C LEU A 438 16.50 -13.91 -16.39
N LEU A 439 17.56 -13.23 -16.85
CA LEU A 439 17.42 -11.96 -17.56
C LEU A 439 16.97 -12.05 -19.02
N GLY A 440 17.16 -13.20 -19.69
CA GLY A 440 16.80 -13.40 -21.08
C GLY A 440 15.36 -13.90 -21.22
N GLN A 441 14.92 -14.71 -20.26
CA GLN A 441 13.50 -14.98 -20.03
C GLN A 441 12.81 -13.73 -19.54
N LEU A 442 13.30 -13.06 -18.50
CA LEU A 442 12.75 -11.78 -18.06
C LEU A 442 12.75 -10.71 -19.16
N ALA A 443 13.77 -10.59 -20.03
CA ALA A 443 13.75 -9.64 -21.16
C ALA A 443 12.73 -10.00 -22.24
N VAL A 444 12.42 -11.29 -22.44
CA VAL A 444 11.25 -11.72 -23.22
C VAL A 444 9.96 -11.29 -22.52
N GLN A 445 9.87 -11.46 -21.19
CA GLN A 445 8.74 -11.04 -20.35
C GLN A 445 8.58 -9.50 -20.28
N PHE A 446 9.68 -8.74 -20.34
CA PHE A 446 9.74 -7.28 -20.36
C PHE A 446 9.39 -6.73 -21.76
N GLY A 447 9.73 -7.47 -22.82
CA GLY A 447 9.71 -7.00 -24.20
C GLY A 447 8.51 -7.40 -25.06
N GLU A 448 7.85 -8.53 -24.83
CA GLU A 448 6.79 -9.02 -25.74
C GLU A 448 5.58 -8.06 -25.82
N ALA A 449 5.28 -7.37 -24.72
CA ALA A 449 4.16 -6.42 -24.63
C ALA A 449 4.45 -5.03 -25.25
N THR A 450 5.70 -4.58 -25.40
CA THR A 450 5.97 -3.22 -25.94
C THR A 450 7.11 -3.12 -26.95
N GLY A 451 7.88 -4.18 -27.19
CA GLY A 451 9.03 -4.19 -28.10
C GLY A 451 10.28 -3.48 -27.57
N ARG A 452 10.23 -2.92 -26.36
CA ARG A 452 11.30 -2.04 -25.79
C ARG A 452 12.61 -2.76 -25.46
N TYR A 453 12.53 -4.04 -25.13
CA TYR A 453 13.66 -4.78 -24.54
C TYR A 453 14.32 -5.78 -25.50
N GLY A 454 13.99 -5.74 -26.80
CA GLY A 454 14.69 -6.53 -27.82
C GLY A 454 16.20 -6.23 -27.82
N ALA A 455 16.56 -4.95 -27.74
CA ALA A 455 17.96 -4.51 -27.70
C ALA A 455 18.73 -5.06 -26.49
N LEU A 456 18.16 -4.98 -25.27
CA LEU A 456 18.80 -5.54 -24.07
C LEU A 456 18.99 -7.05 -24.19
N ARG A 457 17.96 -7.76 -24.67
CA ARG A 457 18.00 -9.21 -24.89
C ARG A 457 19.11 -9.60 -25.86
N ASP A 458 19.19 -8.95 -27.01
CA ASP A 458 20.17 -9.24 -28.06
C ASP A 458 21.59 -8.89 -27.62
N TYR A 459 21.74 -7.87 -26.76
CA TYR A 459 23.03 -7.43 -26.25
C TYR A 459 23.65 -8.37 -25.22
N ILE A 460 22.82 -8.91 -24.33
CA ILE A 460 23.27 -9.85 -23.29
C ILE A 460 23.41 -11.27 -23.83
N GLY A 461 22.85 -11.59 -25.00
CA GLY A 461 23.00 -12.88 -25.65
C GLY A 461 21.98 -13.19 -26.74
N LYS A 462 22.11 -14.36 -27.36
CA LYS A 462 21.40 -14.70 -28.59
C LYS A 462 20.71 -16.05 -28.48
N VAL A 463 19.57 -16.18 -29.14
CA VAL A 463 18.91 -17.49 -29.30
C VAL A 463 19.65 -18.28 -30.39
N VAL A 464 20.14 -19.45 -30.01
CA VAL A 464 20.81 -20.39 -30.90
C VAL A 464 19.93 -21.63 -31.04
N LYS A 465 19.75 -22.10 -32.28
CA LYS A 465 19.05 -23.36 -32.54
C LYS A 465 20.01 -24.52 -32.32
N VAL A 466 19.66 -25.40 -31.40
CA VAL A 466 20.44 -26.61 -31.07
C VAL A 466 19.62 -27.84 -31.46
N LYS A 467 20.25 -28.83 -32.07
CA LYS A 467 19.59 -30.10 -32.41
C LYS A 467 19.33 -30.87 -31.11
N ALA A 468 18.08 -31.25 -30.83
CA ALA A 468 17.78 -32.11 -29.69
C ALA A 468 18.48 -33.48 -29.91
N GLY A 469 19.36 -33.85 -28.99
CA GLY A 469 20.02 -35.16 -28.99
C GLY A 469 19.04 -36.27 -28.59
N ARG A 470 19.33 -37.50 -29.01
CA ARG A 470 18.50 -38.71 -28.79
C ARG A 470 18.40 -39.13 -27.30
N ASP A 471 19.14 -38.46 -26.42
CA ASP A 471 19.29 -38.85 -25.00
C ASP A 471 18.44 -37.98 -24.03
N ASP A 472 17.70 -36.99 -24.53
CA ASP A 472 16.86 -36.08 -23.73
C ASP A 472 15.43 -36.62 -23.47
N GLU A 473 15.16 -37.91 -23.75
CA GLU A 473 13.84 -38.55 -23.59
C GLU A 473 13.49 -38.96 -22.14
N SER A 474 14.34 -38.68 -21.15
CA SER A 474 14.14 -39.16 -19.77
C SER A 474 13.62 -38.13 -18.76
N ALA A 475 13.11 -36.97 -19.20
CA ALA A 475 12.51 -35.99 -18.29
C ALA A 475 11.25 -35.30 -18.85
N GLY A 476 10.12 -36.01 -18.83
CA GLY A 476 8.81 -35.38 -18.99
C GLY A 476 7.68 -36.32 -19.45
N ASN A 477 7.22 -37.22 -18.57
CA ASN A 477 5.91 -37.85 -18.77
C ASN A 477 4.81 -36.81 -18.46
N GLY A 478 4.02 -36.49 -19.48
CA GLY A 478 2.89 -35.57 -19.43
C GLY A 478 2.40 -35.31 -20.85
N GLU A 479 1.80 -36.33 -21.46
CA GLU A 479 1.15 -36.28 -22.78
C GLU A 479 0.04 -35.22 -22.81
N SER A 480 0.09 -34.37 -23.84
CA SER A 480 -1.10 -33.79 -24.44
C SER A 480 -1.10 -34.24 -25.90
N ASP A 481 -1.88 -35.28 -26.18
CA ASP A 481 -2.27 -35.71 -27.51
C ASP A 481 -3.07 -34.58 -28.16
N ASP A 482 -2.48 -33.80 -29.06
CA ASP A 482 -3.16 -32.98 -30.09
C ASP A 482 -2.13 -32.30 -31.03
N ALA A 483 -1.23 -33.08 -31.63
CA ALA A 483 -0.41 -32.61 -32.74
C ALA A 483 -0.38 -33.67 -33.85
N GLU A 484 -0.79 -33.25 -35.06
CA GLU A 484 -0.70 -34.06 -36.29
C GLU A 484 0.71 -34.66 -36.47
N PRO A 485 0.84 -35.83 -37.13
CA PRO A 485 2.12 -36.52 -37.26
C PRO A 485 3.08 -35.70 -38.11
N SER A 486 3.99 -34.98 -37.46
CA SER A 486 5.13 -34.34 -38.11
C SER A 486 6.12 -35.41 -38.59
N ASP A 487 6.40 -35.40 -39.88
CA ASP A 487 7.44 -36.16 -40.61
C ASP A 487 8.60 -36.68 -39.73
N PRO A 488 8.80 -38.01 -39.60
CA PRO A 488 9.78 -38.62 -38.68
C PRO A 488 11.26 -38.36 -39.05
N ALA A 489 11.54 -37.63 -40.13
CA ALA A 489 12.88 -37.36 -40.62
C ALA A 489 13.49 -35.99 -40.21
N LYS A 490 12.73 -35.10 -39.55
CA LYS A 490 13.27 -33.80 -39.09
C LYS A 490 13.64 -33.83 -37.60
N PRO A 491 14.92 -33.63 -37.22
CA PRO A 491 15.30 -33.52 -35.81
C PRO A 491 14.59 -32.32 -35.18
N ARG A 492 14.01 -32.50 -33.99
CA ARG A 492 13.42 -31.41 -33.21
C ARG A 492 14.53 -30.40 -32.88
N GLU A 493 14.43 -29.19 -33.43
CA GLU A 493 15.31 -28.08 -33.11
C GLU A 493 14.81 -27.41 -31.82
N LYS A 494 15.68 -27.27 -30.83
CA LYS A 494 15.39 -26.55 -29.59
C LYS A 494 16.11 -25.20 -29.64
N GLU A 495 15.36 -24.12 -29.46
CA GLU A 495 15.91 -22.79 -29.31
C GLU A 495 16.46 -22.61 -27.89
N ILE A 496 17.76 -22.35 -27.77
CA ILE A 496 18.45 -22.15 -26.49
C ILE A 496 19.09 -20.76 -26.53
N TRP A 497 18.72 -19.92 -25.57
CA TRP A 497 19.38 -18.63 -25.40
C TRP A 497 20.77 -18.82 -24.79
N VAL A 498 21.80 -18.18 -25.37
CA VAL A 498 23.20 -18.28 -24.95
C VAL A 498 23.75 -16.88 -24.65
N ARG A 499 24.37 -16.72 -23.47
CA ARG A 499 25.00 -15.47 -23.04
C ARG A 499 26.12 -15.06 -23.98
N GLN A 500 26.14 -13.79 -24.35
CA GLN A 500 27.24 -13.19 -25.08
C GLN A 500 28.28 -12.66 -24.10
N GLU A 501 29.54 -12.98 -24.33
CA GLU A 501 30.64 -12.43 -23.54
C GLU A 501 30.79 -10.92 -23.80
N PRO A 502 31.03 -10.10 -22.77
CA PRO A 502 31.22 -8.67 -22.92
C PRO A 502 32.46 -8.37 -23.75
N LYS A 503 32.38 -7.40 -24.67
CA LYS A 503 33.51 -6.97 -25.49
C LYS A 503 33.88 -5.54 -25.15
N ARG A 504 35.17 -5.22 -25.18
CA ARG A 504 35.65 -3.84 -24.90
C ARG A 504 35.22 -2.81 -25.95
N THR A 505 34.69 -3.26 -27.10
CA THR A 505 34.15 -2.41 -28.16
C THR A 505 32.65 -2.16 -28.02
N ASP A 506 32.00 -2.80 -27.05
CA ASP A 506 30.56 -2.76 -26.81
C ASP A 506 30.02 -1.32 -26.78
N TYR A 507 30.57 -0.49 -25.91
CA TYR A 507 30.15 0.91 -25.73
C TYR A 507 30.43 1.80 -26.95
N GLU A 508 31.55 1.60 -27.65
CA GLU A 508 31.90 2.38 -28.84
C GLU A 508 30.99 2.02 -30.03
N SER A 509 30.65 0.73 -30.16
CA SER A 509 29.82 0.20 -31.25
C SER A 509 28.33 0.57 -31.14
N ALA A 510 27.86 0.93 -29.94
CA ALA A 510 26.47 1.28 -29.69
C ALA A 510 26.17 2.74 -30.09
N THR A 511 25.57 2.91 -31.27
CA THR A 511 25.28 4.23 -31.85
C THR A 511 23.90 4.77 -31.48
N GLU A 512 22.89 3.90 -31.36
CA GLU A 512 21.53 4.27 -30.97
C GLU A 512 21.40 4.40 -29.44
N ALA A 513 20.48 5.25 -28.97
CA ALA A 513 20.31 5.51 -27.54
C ALA A 513 19.90 4.24 -26.77
N HIS A 514 19.02 3.43 -27.34
CA HIS A 514 18.55 2.16 -26.75
C HIS A 514 19.68 1.14 -26.64
N ASP A 515 20.43 0.91 -27.72
CA ASP A 515 21.56 -0.03 -27.73
C ASP A 515 22.64 0.39 -26.74
N ARG A 516 22.93 1.70 -26.70
CA ARG A 516 23.91 2.27 -25.78
C ARG A 516 23.45 2.13 -24.35
N GLY A 517 22.17 2.37 -24.08
CA GLY A 517 21.55 2.15 -22.78
C GLY A 517 21.65 0.69 -22.32
N ALA A 518 21.39 -0.26 -23.22
CA ALA A 518 21.53 -1.69 -22.95
C ALA A 518 22.95 -2.08 -22.52
N VAL A 519 24.00 -1.42 -23.04
CA VAL A 519 25.39 -1.66 -22.59
C VAL A 519 25.57 -1.32 -21.11
N LEU A 520 24.98 -0.20 -20.66
CA LEU A 520 25.05 0.22 -19.27
C LEU A 520 24.28 -0.74 -18.35
N VAL A 521 23.05 -1.12 -18.72
CA VAL A 521 22.25 -2.09 -17.97
C VAL A 521 23.01 -3.41 -17.84
N ALA A 522 23.59 -3.89 -18.94
CA ALA A 522 24.37 -5.13 -18.96
C ALA A 522 25.63 -5.05 -18.08
N ALA A 523 26.32 -3.90 -18.05
CA ALA A 523 27.47 -3.69 -17.16
C ALA A 523 27.07 -3.78 -15.68
N VAL A 524 25.98 -3.11 -15.29
CA VAL A 524 25.48 -3.15 -13.90
C VAL A 524 25.03 -4.57 -13.54
N PHE A 525 24.39 -5.28 -14.46
CA PHE A 525 23.95 -6.65 -14.24
C PHE A 525 25.11 -7.64 -14.12
N ASP A 526 26.16 -7.51 -14.94
CA ASP A 526 27.37 -8.33 -14.82
C ASP A 526 28.04 -8.15 -13.46
N ALA A 527 28.06 -6.93 -12.93
CA ALA A 527 28.55 -6.65 -11.57
C ALA A 527 27.66 -7.31 -10.50
N PHE A 528 26.33 -7.26 -10.66
CA PHE A 528 25.38 -7.95 -9.78
C PHE A 528 25.65 -9.46 -9.71
N LEU A 529 25.82 -10.12 -10.86
CA LEU A 529 26.08 -11.57 -10.93
C LEU A 529 27.37 -11.95 -10.21
N GLN A 530 28.44 -11.17 -10.38
CA GLN A 530 29.71 -11.39 -9.69
C GLN A 530 29.55 -11.34 -8.16
N ILE A 531 28.82 -10.35 -7.66
CA ILE A 531 28.57 -10.19 -6.23
C ILE A 531 27.65 -11.25 -5.69
N TYR A 532 26.56 -11.58 -6.39
CA TYR A 532 25.67 -12.66 -6.02
C TYR A 532 26.43 -13.99 -5.91
N ARG A 533 27.26 -14.33 -6.90
CA ARG A 533 28.11 -15.53 -6.86
C ARG A 533 28.99 -15.51 -5.61
N ARG A 534 29.71 -14.41 -5.36
CA ARG A 534 30.60 -14.29 -4.19
C ARG A 534 29.86 -14.44 -2.86
N ARG A 535 28.66 -13.89 -2.75
CA ARG A 535 27.84 -13.89 -1.53
C ARG A 535 27.10 -15.20 -1.28
N THR A 536 26.96 -16.07 -2.29
CA THR A 536 26.31 -17.38 -2.16
C THR A 536 27.28 -18.55 -2.05
N LEU A 537 28.60 -18.31 -2.18
CA LEU A 537 29.64 -19.35 -2.08
C LEU A 537 29.61 -20.12 -0.75
N ASP A 538 29.25 -19.47 0.36
CA ASP A 538 29.09 -20.14 1.66
C ASP A 538 27.86 -21.04 1.67
N LEU A 539 26.71 -20.59 1.15
CA LEU A 539 25.49 -21.38 1.03
C LEU A 539 25.71 -22.62 0.16
N LEU A 540 26.41 -22.47 -0.97
CA LEU A 540 26.76 -23.58 -1.84
C LEU A 540 27.69 -24.57 -1.13
N ARG A 541 28.74 -24.10 -0.45
CA ARG A 541 29.63 -24.98 0.32
C ARG A 541 28.89 -25.71 1.44
N LEU A 542 27.97 -25.06 2.14
CA LEU A 542 27.16 -25.69 3.18
C LEU A 542 26.26 -26.79 2.59
N ALA A 543 25.64 -26.53 1.44
CA ALA A 543 24.77 -27.50 0.78
C ALA A 543 25.50 -28.68 0.14
N THR A 544 26.81 -28.55 -0.12
CA THR A 544 27.59 -29.56 -0.85
C THR A 544 28.74 -30.15 -0.04
N ALA A 545 28.68 -30.05 1.29
CA ALA A 545 29.72 -30.53 2.21
C ALA A 545 31.13 -30.00 1.87
N GLY A 546 31.21 -28.74 1.40
CA GLY A 546 32.45 -28.03 1.12
C GLY A 546 32.91 -28.04 -0.33
N SER A 547 32.32 -28.86 -1.21
CA SER A 547 32.78 -28.96 -2.61
C SER A 547 32.52 -27.71 -3.46
N GLY A 548 31.51 -26.90 -3.10
CA GLY A 548 31.00 -25.79 -3.92
C GLY A 548 30.27 -26.21 -5.21
N ILE A 549 30.11 -27.51 -5.46
CA ILE A 549 29.49 -28.07 -6.68
C ILE A 549 28.22 -28.83 -6.30
N LEU A 550 27.08 -28.37 -6.81
CA LEU A 550 25.78 -28.97 -6.50
C LEU A 550 25.61 -30.35 -7.17
N PRO A 551 25.21 -31.40 -6.43
CA PRO A 551 24.96 -32.73 -6.99
C PRO A 551 23.80 -32.69 -7.98
N ALA A 552 23.85 -33.53 -9.01
CA ALA A 552 22.81 -33.58 -10.05
C ALA A 552 21.40 -33.77 -9.45
N GLY A 553 20.40 -33.15 -10.10
CA GLY A 553 19.01 -33.14 -9.64
C GLY A 553 18.57 -31.79 -9.03
N ALA A 554 17.33 -31.77 -8.53
CA ALA A 554 16.74 -30.59 -7.92
C ALA A 554 17.43 -30.22 -6.61
N ILE A 555 17.66 -28.93 -6.39
CA ILE A 555 18.15 -28.41 -5.11
C ILE A 555 17.00 -28.28 -4.10
N SER A 556 17.31 -28.33 -2.80
CA SER A 556 16.28 -28.23 -1.75
C SER A 556 15.53 -26.90 -1.80
N THR A 557 14.24 -26.91 -1.45
CA THR A 557 13.40 -25.71 -1.37
C THR A 557 13.96 -24.67 -0.40
N ASP A 558 14.59 -25.12 0.69
CA ASP A 558 15.27 -24.23 1.65
C ASP A 558 16.51 -23.54 1.06
N LEU A 559 17.31 -24.26 0.26
CA LEU A 559 18.46 -23.67 -0.43
C LEU A 559 17.98 -22.65 -1.48
N VAL A 560 16.95 -22.98 -2.27
CA VAL A 560 16.30 -22.05 -3.21
C VAL A 560 15.85 -20.79 -2.47
N GLY A 561 15.14 -20.95 -1.34
CA GLY A 561 14.66 -19.82 -0.55
C GLY A 561 15.78 -18.96 0.03
N ARG A 562 16.91 -19.55 0.44
CA ARG A 562 18.09 -18.82 0.92
C ARG A 562 18.80 -18.07 -0.21
N LEU A 563 19.00 -18.70 -1.36
CA LEU A 563 19.59 -18.08 -2.55
C LEU A 563 18.71 -16.92 -3.07
N ALA A 564 17.38 -17.08 -3.08
CA ALA A 564 16.43 -16.04 -3.49
C ALA A 564 16.47 -14.82 -2.57
N ARG A 565 16.52 -15.03 -1.25
CA ARG A 565 16.68 -13.92 -0.29
C ARG A 565 18.03 -13.22 -0.45
N GLU A 566 19.10 -13.97 -0.72
CA GLU A 566 20.42 -13.37 -0.92
C GLU A 566 20.46 -12.57 -2.24
N ALA A 567 19.90 -13.09 -3.32
CA ALA A 567 19.75 -12.37 -4.59
C ALA A 567 18.94 -11.08 -4.43
N SER A 568 17.78 -11.14 -3.74
CA SER A 568 16.96 -9.97 -3.44
C SER A 568 17.70 -8.92 -2.61
N LYS A 569 18.48 -9.35 -1.61
CA LYS A 569 19.32 -8.45 -0.81
C LYS A 569 20.41 -7.78 -1.64
N VAL A 570 21.08 -8.52 -2.51
CA VAL A 570 22.10 -7.96 -3.42
C VAL A 570 21.45 -6.99 -4.40
N ALA A 571 20.30 -7.34 -4.97
CA ALA A 571 19.55 -6.47 -5.89
C ALA A 571 19.14 -5.15 -5.23
N GLY A 572 18.60 -5.20 -4.01
CA GLY A 572 18.26 -4.00 -3.25
C GLY A 572 19.48 -3.11 -2.96
N GLN A 573 20.65 -3.70 -2.70
CA GLN A 573 21.89 -2.93 -2.53
C GLN A 573 22.37 -2.28 -3.84
N PHE A 574 22.32 -2.99 -4.97
CA PHE A 574 22.63 -2.42 -6.29
C PHE A 574 21.68 -1.26 -6.64
N LEU A 575 20.37 -1.46 -6.43
CA LEU A 575 19.35 -0.42 -6.63
C LEU A 575 19.67 0.84 -5.81
N ASN A 576 19.97 0.68 -4.52
CA ASN A 576 20.30 1.80 -3.64
C ASN A 576 21.58 2.53 -4.06
N ILE A 577 22.63 1.79 -4.48
CA ILE A 577 23.88 2.39 -4.98
C ILE A 577 23.60 3.20 -6.26
N CYS A 578 22.87 2.64 -7.22
CA CYS A 578 22.54 3.29 -8.48
C CYS A 578 21.71 4.57 -8.26
N ILE A 579 20.68 4.53 -7.44
CA ILE A 579 19.86 5.72 -7.14
C ILE A 579 20.69 6.79 -6.42
N ARG A 580 21.44 6.40 -5.37
CA ARG A 580 22.25 7.35 -4.59
C ARG A 580 23.32 8.02 -5.44
N ALA A 581 23.87 7.32 -6.43
CA ALA A 581 24.85 7.87 -7.36
C ALA A 581 24.35 9.10 -8.13
N LEU A 582 23.02 9.29 -8.29
CA LEU A 582 22.47 10.49 -8.91
C LEU A 582 22.94 11.78 -8.23
N ASP A 583 23.13 11.79 -6.91
CA ASP A 583 23.64 12.97 -6.19
C ASP A 583 25.12 13.27 -6.47
N TYR A 584 25.83 12.32 -7.05
CA TYR A 584 27.25 12.38 -7.40
C TYR A 584 27.46 12.51 -8.92
N CYS A 585 26.40 12.79 -9.67
CA CYS A 585 26.45 13.04 -11.10
C CYS A 585 26.71 14.52 -11.41
N PRO A 586 27.29 14.84 -12.58
CA PRO A 586 27.36 16.22 -13.04
C PRO A 586 25.95 16.79 -13.25
N PRO A 587 25.74 18.11 -13.14
CA PRO A 587 24.40 18.69 -13.24
C PRO A 587 23.85 18.70 -14.68
N VAL A 588 24.72 18.45 -15.67
CA VAL A 588 24.43 18.38 -17.11
C VAL A 588 25.41 17.44 -17.79
N ASP A 589 25.08 16.98 -19.00
CA ASP A 589 26.06 16.36 -19.91
C ASP A 589 26.78 15.14 -19.35
N ILE A 590 26.03 14.29 -18.64
CA ILE A 590 26.53 13.06 -18.05
C ILE A 590 27.09 12.11 -19.12
N THR A 591 28.14 11.39 -18.76
CA THR A 591 28.66 10.24 -19.51
C THR A 591 28.67 8.99 -18.65
N PHE A 592 28.71 7.80 -19.26
CA PHE A 592 28.71 6.55 -18.50
C PHE A 592 29.96 6.37 -17.63
N GLY A 593 31.11 6.91 -18.06
CA GLY A 593 32.33 6.93 -17.25
C GLY A 593 32.17 7.80 -15.99
N GLU A 594 31.48 8.94 -16.10
CA GLU A 594 31.17 9.80 -14.95
C GLU A 594 30.14 9.15 -14.02
N TYR A 595 29.17 8.42 -14.57
CA TYR A 595 28.25 7.63 -13.76
C TYR A 595 28.98 6.51 -13.00
N LEU A 596 29.98 5.86 -13.59
CA LEU A 596 30.85 4.92 -12.86
C LEU A 596 31.52 5.60 -11.68
N ARG A 597 32.14 6.77 -11.87
CA ARG A 597 32.75 7.54 -10.77
C ARG A 597 31.72 7.89 -9.69
N ALA A 598 30.51 8.26 -10.09
CA ALA A 598 29.40 8.53 -9.20
C ALA A 598 29.00 7.30 -8.37
N LEU A 599 28.88 6.11 -8.98
CA LEU A 599 28.58 4.83 -8.31
C LEU A 599 29.64 4.51 -7.23
N ILE A 600 30.93 4.60 -7.60
CA ILE A 600 32.03 4.26 -6.70
C ILE A 600 32.13 5.26 -5.55
N THR A 601 31.96 6.56 -5.83
CA THR A 601 32.00 7.61 -4.80
C THR A 601 30.82 7.48 -3.83
N ALA A 602 29.60 7.31 -4.36
CA ALA A 602 28.41 7.17 -3.55
C ALA A 602 28.49 5.97 -2.60
N ASP A 603 29.07 4.85 -3.06
CA ASP A 603 29.27 3.66 -2.23
C ASP A 603 30.38 3.82 -1.19
N ALA A 604 31.54 4.33 -1.59
CA ALA A 604 32.66 4.58 -0.68
C ALA A 604 32.27 5.49 0.49
N ASP A 605 31.41 6.47 0.23
CA ASP A 605 30.93 7.45 1.20
C ASP A 605 30.12 6.86 2.35
N LEU A 606 29.19 5.97 2.03
CA LEU A 606 28.27 5.40 3.01
C LEU A 606 28.74 4.04 3.53
N VAL A 607 29.51 3.30 2.73
CA VAL A 607 30.04 1.98 3.05
C VAL A 607 31.55 1.97 2.81
N PRO A 608 32.35 2.52 3.75
CA PRO A 608 33.80 2.59 3.57
C PRO A 608 34.45 1.21 3.43
N ASP A 609 33.97 0.23 4.20
CA ASP A 609 34.42 -1.17 4.15
C ASP A 609 33.62 -2.00 3.13
N ASP A 610 34.19 -2.18 1.94
CA ASP A 610 33.59 -2.96 0.86
C ASP A 610 34.01 -4.44 0.94
N LYS A 611 33.50 -5.12 1.97
CA LYS A 611 33.80 -6.53 2.27
C LYS A 611 33.67 -7.48 1.08
N TYR A 612 32.68 -7.24 0.21
CA TYR A 612 32.35 -8.13 -0.91
C TYR A 612 32.90 -7.63 -2.25
N GLY A 613 33.46 -6.43 -2.33
CA GLY A 613 34.07 -5.88 -3.54
C GLY A 613 33.06 -5.35 -4.56
N TYR A 614 31.94 -4.76 -4.12
CA TYR A 614 30.95 -4.12 -4.99
C TYR A 614 31.61 -3.11 -5.93
N ARG A 615 32.50 -2.27 -5.41
CA ARG A 615 33.20 -1.25 -6.19
C ARG A 615 34.07 -1.89 -7.27
N THR A 616 34.80 -2.94 -6.93
CA THR A 616 35.62 -3.68 -7.91
C THR A 616 34.76 -4.35 -8.99
N ALA A 617 33.62 -4.94 -8.63
CA ALA A 617 32.71 -5.58 -9.58
C ALA A 617 32.15 -4.57 -10.60
N PHE A 618 31.74 -3.38 -10.15
CA PHE A 618 31.32 -2.30 -11.06
C PHE A 618 32.44 -1.90 -12.01
N ILE A 619 33.64 -1.65 -11.49
CA ILE A 619 34.81 -1.25 -12.29
C ILE A 619 35.13 -2.30 -13.35
N GLU A 620 35.17 -3.56 -12.96
CA GLU A 620 35.46 -4.66 -13.86
C GLU A 620 34.40 -4.80 -14.95
N ALA A 621 33.12 -4.76 -14.60
CA ALA A 621 32.04 -4.90 -15.56
C ALA A 621 32.00 -3.74 -16.58
N PHE A 622 32.18 -2.50 -16.13
CA PHE A 622 32.22 -1.33 -17.01
C PHE A 622 33.43 -1.39 -17.95
N ARG A 623 34.62 -1.72 -17.41
CA ARG A 623 35.84 -1.92 -18.20
C ARG A 623 35.67 -3.00 -19.28
N ASN A 624 35.06 -4.13 -18.93
CA ASN A 624 34.88 -5.25 -19.85
C ASN A 624 33.99 -4.89 -21.05
N ARG A 625 33.16 -3.84 -20.93
CA ARG A 625 32.30 -3.29 -21.99
C ARG A 625 32.83 -2.00 -22.63
N GLY A 626 34.06 -1.61 -22.30
CA GLY A 626 34.69 -0.43 -22.88
C GLY A 626 34.25 0.91 -22.28
N ILE A 627 33.57 0.90 -21.13
CA ILE A 627 33.16 2.13 -20.46
C ILE A 627 34.29 2.59 -19.54
N TYR A 628 34.88 3.74 -19.86
CA TYR A 628 35.99 4.32 -19.11
C TYR A 628 35.69 5.77 -18.70
N PRO A 629 36.06 6.18 -17.47
CA PRO A 629 36.24 7.58 -17.13
C PRO A 629 37.55 8.08 -17.73
N TRP A 630 37.47 9.10 -18.59
CA TRP A 630 38.62 9.60 -19.37
C TRP A 630 39.50 10.59 -18.61
N ASP A 631 39.02 11.08 -17.47
CA ASP A 631 39.67 12.10 -16.66
C ASP A 631 40.52 11.53 -15.51
N VAL A 632 40.67 10.21 -15.44
CA VAL A 632 41.47 9.49 -14.45
C VAL A 632 42.54 8.63 -15.10
N LYS A 633 43.66 8.41 -14.39
CA LYS A 633 44.79 7.61 -14.89
C LYS A 633 44.70 6.12 -14.57
N HIS A 634 43.93 5.75 -13.54
CA HIS A 634 43.86 4.39 -13.02
C HIS A 634 42.41 4.01 -12.68
N LEU A 635 42.07 2.73 -12.89
CA LEU A 635 40.77 2.15 -12.57
C LEU A 635 40.79 1.46 -11.19
N SER A 636 41.26 2.16 -10.16
CA SER A 636 41.18 1.67 -8.78
C SER A 636 40.02 2.36 -8.06
N PRO A 637 39.36 1.72 -7.07
CA PRO A 637 38.28 2.37 -6.32
C PRO A 637 38.66 3.76 -5.78
N GLY A 638 39.89 3.93 -5.27
CA GLY A 638 40.37 5.21 -4.76
C GLY A 638 40.60 6.26 -5.85
N SER A 639 41.07 5.85 -7.04
CA SER A 639 41.30 6.77 -8.16
C SER A 639 40.01 7.24 -8.85
N LEU A 640 38.91 6.50 -8.67
CA LEU A 640 37.61 6.85 -9.26
C LEU A 640 36.76 7.77 -8.39
N LEU A 641 37.13 7.94 -7.11
CA LEU A 641 36.44 8.86 -6.22
C LEU A 641 36.46 10.27 -6.81
N TRP A 642 35.36 10.99 -6.69
CA TRP A 642 35.37 12.42 -6.95
C TRP A 642 36.30 13.13 -5.97
N GLU A 643 36.90 14.23 -6.41
CA GLU A 643 37.78 15.06 -5.60
C GLU A 643 37.04 16.31 -5.07
N PRO A 644 37.50 16.90 -3.95
CA PRO A 644 37.07 18.24 -3.54
C PRO A 644 37.47 19.30 -4.59
N PRO A 645 36.93 20.53 -4.50
CA PRO A 645 37.37 21.63 -5.35
C PRO A 645 38.90 21.82 -5.30
N PRO A 646 39.59 22.03 -6.44
CA PRO A 646 41.04 22.19 -6.48
C PRO A 646 41.52 23.44 -5.73
N LEU A 647 40.65 24.46 -5.65
CA LEU A 647 40.77 25.57 -4.73
C LEU A 647 39.62 25.44 -3.71
N PRO A 648 39.89 25.03 -2.46
CA PRO A 648 38.85 24.87 -1.44
C PRO A 648 38.15 26.19 -1.13
N LEU A 649 36.82 26.16 -1.04
CA LEU A 649 36.05 27.30 -0.54
C LEU A 649 36.32 27.50 0.94
N GLN A 650 36.43 28.76 1.38
CA GLN A 650 36.70 29.07 2.79
C GLN A 650 35.62 28.52 3.72
N LYS A 651 36.00 27.58 4.60
CA LYS A 651 35.11 26.89 5.56
C LYS A 651 34.24 27.82 6.39
N ALA A 652 34.81 28.94 6.87
CA ALA A 652 34.07 29.94 7.64
C ALA A 652 32.93 30.58 6.82
N ASN A 653 33.18 30.87 5.54
CA ASN A 653 32.19 31.47 4.64
C ASN A 653 31.11 30.45 4.25
N VAL A 654 31.50 29.19 4.03
CA VAL A 654 30.56 28.08 3.80
C VAL A 654 29.67 27.88 5.02
N ARG A 655 30.24 27.88 6.24
CA ARG A 655 29.44 27.76 7.47
C ARG A 655 28.44 28.91 7.62
N ALA A 656 28.89 30.14 7.37
CA ALA A 656 28.04 31.33 7.49
C ALA A 656 26.85 31.33 6.51
N VAL A 657 26.98 30.73 5.33
CA VAL A 657 25.85 30.57 4.39
C VAL A 657 24.92 29.43 4.81
N LEU A 658 25.46 28.32 5.33
CA LEU A 658 24.67 27.20 5.85
C LEU A 658 23.79 27.60 7.04
N ASP A 659 24.33 28.40 7.97
CA ASP A 659 23.61 28.86 9.17
C ASP A 659 22.40 29.78 8.84
N ARG A 660 22.32 30.30 7.61
CA ARG A 660 21.18 31.10 7.12
C ARG A 660 20.09 30.28 6.44
N MET A 661 20.37 29.01 6.14
CA MET A 661 19.48 28.13 5.39
C MET A 661 18.58 27.31 6.31
N SER A 662 17.42 26.90 5.78
CA SER A 662 16.55 25.92 6.42
C SER A 662 16.90 24.51 5.94
N ILE A 663 17.58 23.72 6.78
CA ILE A 663 18.17 22.41 6.41
C ILE A 663 17.59 21.24 7.27
N ASP A 664 16.53 21.49 8.04
CA ASP A 664 15.94 20.51 8.96
C ASP A 664 14.97 19.52 8.29
N TRP A 665 15.16 19.24 6.99
CA TRP A 665 14.31 18.26 6.30
C TRP A 665 14.58 16.87 6.85
N ASP A 666 13.49 16.18 7.20
CA ASP A 666 13.47 14.75 7.44
C ASP A 666 12.58 14.05 6.39
N MET A 667 12.40 12.75 6.54
CA MET A 667 11.54 11.95 5.64
C MET A 667 10.03 12.20 5.84
N ASN A 668 9.65 13.01 6.84
CA ASN A 668 8.26 13.30 7.20
C ASN A 668 7.84 14.73 6.82
N VAL A 669 8.79 15.56 6.37
CA VAL A 669 8.51 16.92 5.92
C VAL A 669 7.47 16.91 4.80
N LYS A 670 6.53 17.85 4.83
CA LYS A 670 5.60 18.05 3.70
C LYS A 670 6.43 18.44 2.47
N ARG A 671 6.20 17.77 1.35
CA ARG A 671 6.96 17.99 0.11
C ARG A 671 6.87 19.42 -0.41
N GLU A 672 5.72 20.09 -0.23
CA GLU A 672 5.56 21.52 -0.55
C GLU A 672 6.50 22.40 0.29
N ALA A 673 6.64 22.10 1.59
CA ALA A 673 7.53 22.85 2.48
C ALA A 673 9.00 22.63 2.10
N ALA A 674 9.38 21.38 1.78
CA ALA A 674 10.71 21.07 1.25
C ALA A 674 10.98 21.81 -0.07
N TYR A 675 10.01 21.84 -1.00
CA TYR A 675 10.14 22.59 -2.24
C TYR A 675 10.40 24.09 -2.01
N LYS A 676 9.58 24.74 -1.17
CA LYS A 676 9.73 26.17 -0.84
C LYS A 676 11.07 26.47 -0.17
N SER A 677 11.47 25.65 0.80
CA SER A 677 12.76 25.81 1.46
C SER A 677 13.93 25.59 0.49
N SER A 678 13.82 24.69 -0.50
CA SER A 678 14.84 24.49 -1.53
C SER A 678 15.04 25.76 -2.35
N GLU A 679 13.94 26.41 -2.77
CA GLU A 679 13.99 27.65 -3.54
C GLU A 679 14.55 28.82 -2.73
N GLU A 680 14.21 28.93 -1.45
CA GLU A 680 14.77 29.93 -0.54
C GLU A 680 16.27 29.70 -0.32
N ASN A 681 16.68 28.47 -0.04
CA ASN A 681 18.08 28.09 0.11
C ASN A 681 18.87 28.34 -1.18
N ALA A 682 18.29 28.08 -2.36
CA ALA A 682 18.90 28.39 -3.64
C ALA A 682 19.16 29.90 -3.81
N LYS A 683 18.23 30.76 -3.39
CA LYS A 683 18.44 32.22 -3.38
C LYS A 683 19.55 32.62 -2.42
N ILE A 684 19.56 32.07 -1.20
CA ILE A 684 20.59 32.37 -0.20
C ILE A 684 21.98 31.96 -0.71
N PHE A 685 22.11 30.75 -1.24
CA PHE A 685 23.36 30.26 -1.83
C PHE A 685 23.79 31.13 -3.02
N TRP A 686 22.84 31.57 -3.86
CA TRP A 686 23.15 32.40 -5.03
C TRP A 686 23.72 33.75 -4.62
N HIS A 687 23.10 34.43 -3.64
CA HIS A 687 23.61 35.72 -3.15
C HIS A 687 25.00 35.58 -2.53
N TRP A 688 25.24 34.52 -1.78
CA TRP A 688 26.56 34.22 -1.22
C TRP A 688 27.60 33.97 -2.33
N LEU A 689 27.27 33.14 -3.32
CA LEU A 689 28.16 32.84 -4.44
C LEU A 689 28.46 34.09 -5.29
N MET A 690 27.52 35.02 -5.41
CA MET A 690 27.69 36.25 -6.19
C MET A 690 28.43 37.36 -5.44
N ASP A 691 28.68 37.24 -4.12
CA ASP A 691 29.42 38.25 -3.34
C ASP A 691 30.95 38.05 -3.46
N PRO A 692 31.70 38.96 -4.11
CA PRO A 692 33.15 38.83 -4.28
C PRO A 692 33.95 38.88 -2.97
N LYS A 693 33.36 39.37 -1.88
CA LYS A 693 34.00 39.38 -0.56
C LYS A 693 33.92 38.01 0.13
N GLN A 694 32.94 37.19 -0.25
CA GLN A 694 32.68 35.88 0.34
C GLN A 694 33.28 34.76 -0.50
N VAL A 695 33.23 34.89 -1.83
CA VAL A 695 33.80 33.94 -2.78
C VAL A 695 34.66 34.69 -3.79
N SER A 696 35.93 34.31 -3.96
CA SER A 696 36.83 34.96 -4.90
C SER A 696 36.52 34.58 -6.36
N GLU A 697 37.07 35.32 -7.32
CA GLU A 697 36.96 34.96 -8.75
C GLU A 697 37.68 33.65 -9.07
N GLU A 698 38.82 33.39 -8.41
CA GLU A 698 39.56 32.13 -8.54
C GLU A 698 38.76 30.95 -8.00
N GLU A 699 38.04 31.13 -6.88
CA GLU A 699 37.15 30.11 -6.32
C GLU A 699 36.00 29.79 -7.30
N ILE A 700 35.36 30.80 -7.89
CA ILE A 700 34.32 30.58 -8.93
C ILE A 700 34.89 29.90 -10.17
N ALA A 701 36.06 30.32 -10.63
CA ALA A 701 36.72 29.71 -11.78
C ALA A 701 37.10 28.24 -11.51
N ALA A 702 37.49 27.90 -10.28
CA ALA A 702 37.75 26.53 -9.85
C ALA A 702 36.51 25.63 -9.98
N LEU A 703 35.32 26.18 -9.67
CA LEU A 703 34.01 25.54 -9.89
C LEU A 703 33.63 25.40 -11.38
N GLY A 704 34.39 26.01 -12.29
CA GLY A 704 34.15 25.96 -13.74
C GLY A 704 33.10 26.95 -14.24
N LEU A 705 32.88 28.02 -13.48
CA LEU A 705 31.86 29.04 -13.70
C LEU A 705 32.51 30.42 -13.88
N LEU A 706 31.71 31.42 -14.27
CA LEU A 706 32.11 32.82 -14.35
C LEU A 706 31.07 33.73 -13.69
N ARG A 707 31.50 34.63 -12.80
CA ARG A 707 30.61 35.59 -12.16
C ARG A 707 30.21 36.69 -13.13
N ILE A 708 28.90 36.81 -13.40
CA ILE A 708 28.33 37.91 -14.19
C ILE A 708 26.96 38.32 -13.65
N ASP A 709 26.73 39.64 -13.54
CA ASP A 709 25.47 40.20 -13.03
C ASP A 709 24.37 40.28 -14.09
N LYS A 710 24.78 40.41 -15.36
CA LYS A 710 23.90 40.52 -16.52
C LYS A 710 24.45 39.69 -17.67
N PRO A 711 23.58 39.12 -18.53
CA PRO A 711 24.03 38.48 -19.75
C PRO A 711 24.95 39.41 -20.55
N ARG A 712 26.07 38.87 -21.04
CA ARG A 712 27.06 39.66 -21.80
C ARG A 712 27.61 38.85 -22.97
N PRO A 713 28.05 39.51 -24.06
CA PRO A 713 28.78 38.84 -25.14
C PRO A 713 30.05 38.16 -24.61
N ASP A 714 30.32 36.94 -25.05
CA ASP A 714 31.51 36.16 -24.71
C ASP A 714 31.91 35.23 -25.87
N LYS A 715 33.06 34.55 -25.76
CA LYS A 715 33.58 33.64 -26.78
C LYS A 715 34.05 32.31 -26.18
N ILE A 716 33.82 31.22 -26.92
CA ILE A 716 34.37 29.89 -26.64
C ILE A 716 35.08 29.41 -27.90
N GLY A 717 36.42 29.43 -27.88
CA GLY A 717 37.22 29.16 -29.08
C GLY A 717 36.87 30.14 -30.21
N ALA A 718 36.53 29.61 -31.38
CA ALA A 718 36.12 30.40 -32.55
C ALA A 718 34.66 30.90 -32.49
N TRP A 719 33.87 30.43 -31.52
CA TRP A 719 32.43 30.70 -31.48
C TRP A 719 32.11 31.89 -30.58
N THR A 720 31.26 32.79 -31.09
CA THR A 720 30.76 33.95 -30.34
C THR A 720 29.34 33.69 -29.83
N GLY A 721 29.00 34.29 -28.69
CA GLY A 721 27.71 34.06 -28.06
C GLY A 721 27.45 35.02 -26.90
N GLU A 722 26.38 34.74 -26.18
CA GLU A 722 26.00 35.43 -24.95
C GLU A 722 26.16 34.48 -23.76
N LEU A 723 27.00 34.85 -22.80
CA LEU A 723 27.10 34.15 -21.52
C LEU A 723 25.95 34.59 -20.62
N ARG A 724 25.26 33.61 -20.01
CA ARG A 724 24.14 33.82 -19.08
C ARG A 724 24.60 33.71 -17.64
N ARG A 725 23.79 34.27 -16.74
CA ARG A 725 24.04 34.27 -15.29
C ARG A 725 24.11 32.86 -14.73
N ILE A 726 24.74 32.73 -13.57
CA ILE A 726 24.73 31.49 -12.78
C ILE A 726 23.31 31.24 -12.26
N GLU A 727 22.85 30.01 -12.36
CA GLU A 727 21.55 29.53 -11.91
C GLU A 727 21.77 28.43 -10.86
N ILE A 728 21.13 28.53 -9.71
CA ILE A 728 21.10 27.46 -8.71
C ILE A 728 19.75 26.78 -8.82
N HIS A 729 19.76 25.52 -9.22
CA HIS A 729 18.53 24.78 -9.50
C HIS A 729 17.99 24.07 -8.27
N SER A 730 18.88 23.65 -7.40
CA SER A 730 18.55 22.79 -6.28
C SER A 730 19.55 22.97 -5.15
N VAL A 731 19.03 23.11 -3.93
CA VAL A 731 19.78 23.05 -2.68
C VAL A 731 19.04 22.09 -1.75
N ARG A 732 19.51 20.85 -1.68
CA ARG A 732 18.77 19.73 -1.05
C ARG A 732 19.63 19.06 0.02
N PRO A 733 19.20 19.03 1.30
CA PRO A 733 19.84 18.18 2.30
C PRO A 733 19.56 16.70 2.04
N ALA A 734 20.56 15.86 2.30
CA ALA A 734 20.44 14.41 2.32
C ALA A 734 20.91 13.88 3.66
N ARG A 735 20.11 13.01 4.29
CA ARG A 735 20.43 12.33 5.55
C ARG A 735 20.36 10.83 5.34
N ARG A 736 21.52 10.19 5.16
CA ARG A 736 21.63 8.77 4.84
C ARG A 736 22.15 7.99 6.03
N VAL A 737 21.63 6.79 6.24
CA VAL A 737 22.07 5.89 7.31
C VAL A 737 22.92 4.79 6.72
N GLY A 738 24.16 4.69 7.16
CA GLY A 738 25.07 3.62 6.74
C GLY A 738 24.74 2.27 7.39
N PRO A 739 25.26 1.16 6.86
CA PRO A 739 25.08 -0.18 7.46
C PRO A 739 25.63 -0.30 8.89
N ASP A 740 26.55 0.57 9.26
CA ASP A 740 27.15 0.71 10.60
C ASP A 740 26.28 1.57 11.56
N GLY A 741 25.15 2.10 11.09
CA GLY A 741 24.27 3.00 11.84
C GLY A 741 24.72 4.46 11.85
N ASN A 742 25.85 4.80 11.21
CA ASN A 742 26.31 6.18 11.14
C ASN A 742 25.41 7.00 10.21
N ILE A 743 25.06 8.20 10.66
CA ILE A 743 24.26 9.14 9.87
C ILE A 743 25.20 10.06 9.11
N ARG A 744 25.07 10.08 7.78
CA ARG A 744 25.74 11.03 6.89
C ARG A 744 24.77 12.13 6.49
N SER A 745 25.15 13.38 6.74
CA SER A 745 24.35 14.55 6.45
C SER A 745 25.11 15.49 5.51
N ASP A 746 24.68 15.55 4.27
CA ASP A 746 25.30 16.39 3.23
C ASP A 746 24.27 17.37 2.67
N LEU A 747 24.73 18.54 2.20
CA LEU A 747 23.99 19.44 1.35
C LEU A 747 24.42 19.23 -0.10
N ILE A 748 23.48 18.89 -0.97
CA ILE A 748 23.70 18.77 -2.41
C ILE A 748 23.26 20.07 -3.08
N VAL A 749 24.19 20.70 -3.79
CA VAL A 749 23.93 21.96 -4.52
C VAL A 749 24.23 21.77 -5.99
N GLU A 750 23.21 21.97 -6.84
CA GLU A 750 23.34 21.92 -8.29
C GLU A 750 23.38 23.33 -8.87
N ILE A 751 24.53 23.67 -9.44
CA ILE A 751 24.81 24.99 -10.01
C ILE A 751 25.00 24.82 -11.51
N THR A 752 24.33 25.65 -12.31
CA THR A 752 24.53 25.67 -13.76
C THR A 752 24.78 27.06 -14.30
N GLN A 753 25.40 27.13 -15.47
CA GLN A 753 25.57 28.35 -16.24
C GLN A 753 25.44 28.01 -17.72
N SER A 754 24.89 28.91 -18.52
CA SER A 754 24.70 28.66 -19.96
C SER A 754 25.37 29.69 -20.84
N PHE A 755 25.81 29.25 -22.00
CA PHE A 755 26.34 30.07 -23.08
C PHE A 755 25.49 29.84 -24.33
N ARG A 756 24.95 30.92 -24.91
CA ARG A 756 24.06 30.88 -26.07
C ARG A 756 24.80 31.36 -27.32
N LEU A 757 24.88 30.54 -28.34
CA LEU A 757 25.60 30.88 -29.58
C LEU A 757 24.89 32.00 -30.37
N SER A 758 25.71 32.91 -30.91
CA SER A 758 25.29 33.97 -31.84
C SER A 758 25.49 33.52 -33.28
N GLY A 759 24.52 32.80 -33.85
CA GLY A 759 24.51 32.35 -35.26
C GLY A 759 24.13 30.87 -35.44
N PRO A 760 23.81 30.43 -36.68
CA PRO A 760 23.48 29.03 -37.00
C PRO A 760 24.66 28.07 -36.67
N PRO A 761 24.39 26.85 -36.18
CA PRO A 761 23.08 26.20 -36.04
C PRO A 761 22.22 26.73 -34.88
N GLY A 762 22.69 27.75 -34.16
CA GLY A 762 22.15 28.15 -32.86
C GLY A 762 22.46 27.07 -31.82
N GLY A 763 22.34 27.40 -30.54
CA GLY A 763 22.57 26.40 -29.50
C GLY A 763 22.79 27.01 -28.14
N ARG A 764 22.58 26.18 -27.11
CA ARG A 764 22.87 26.51 -25.73
C ARG A 764 23.81 25.45 -25.18
N LEU A 765 25.04 25.84 -24.89
CA LEU A 765 25.95 25.03 -24.09
C LEU A 765 25.62 25.28 -22.62
N ARG A 766 25.56 24.21 -21.83
CA ARG A 766 25.46 24.31 -20.38
C ARG A 766 26.71 23.76 -19.72
N GLY A 767 27.22 24.49 -18.75
CA GLY A 767 28.16 24.02 -17.75
C GLY A 767 27.54 24.12 -16.36
N GLY A 768 28.32 23.75 -15.36
CA GLY A 768 27.86 23.70 -13.98
C GLY A 768 28.79 22.90 -13.08
N CYS A 769 28.44 22.85 -11.81
CA CYS A 769 28.96 21.85 -10.89
C CYS A 769 27.89 21.37 -9.92
N THR A 770 28.04 20.13 -9.49
CA THR A 770 27.35 19.56 -8.33
C THR A 770 28.31 19.59 -7.15
N LEU A 771 27.92 20.22 -6.04
CA LEU A 771 28.71 20.26 -4.81
C LEU A 771 28.06 19.41 -3.74
N LEU A 772 28.88 18.62 -3.04
CA LEU A 772 28.47 17.90 -1.84
C LEU A 772 29.21 18.51 -0.64
N ILE A 773 28.44 19.12 0.26
CA ILE A 773 28.95 19.86 1.41
C ILE A 773 28.55 19.12 2.69
N ASP A 774 29.52 18.73 3.51
CA ASP A 774 29.24 18.10 4.79
C ASP A 774 28.58 19.11 5.74
N LEU A 775 27.39 18.80 6.25
CA LEU A 775 26.62 19.72 7.11
C LEU A 775 27.21 19.88 8.53
N ALA A 776 27.96 18.89 9.00
CA ALA A 776 28.61 18.95 10.31
C ALA A 776 29.91 19.76 10.24
N THR A 777 30.74 19.52 9.22
CA THR A 777 32.04 20.19 9.11
C THR A 777 31.99 21.47 8.28
N ALA A 778 30.99 21.68 7.42
CA ALA A 778 30.95 22.75 6.42
C ALA A 778 32.09 22.67 5.37
N GLU A 779 32.61 21.47 5.11
CA GLU A 779 33.62 21.24 4.07
C GLU A 779 32.98 20.74 2.77
N VAL A 780 33.44 21.28 1.63
CA VAL A 780 33.05 20.79 0.31
C VAL A 780 33.86 19.53 0.01
N ARG A 781 33.23 18.37 0.16
CA ARG A 781 33.89 17.06 0.03
C ARG A 781 34.12 16.69 -1.42
N TYR A 782 33.14 16.96 -2.27
CA TYR A 782 33.19 16.61 -3.69
C TYR A 782 32.69 17.74 -4.57
N MET A 783 33.30 17.85 -5.73
CA MET A 783 32.88 18.73 -6.81
C MET A 783 32.85 17.96 -8.12
N VAL A 784 31.66 17.83 -8.71
CA VAL A 784 31.48 17.21 -10.02
C VAL A 784 31.18 18.31 -11.03
N ARG A 785 32.16 18.66 -11.87
CA ARG A 785 32.09 19.88 -12.71
C ARG A 785 32.05 19.62 -14.20
N LYS A 786 31.36 20.51 -14.90
CA LYS A 786 31.32 20.67 -16.36
C LYS A 786 31.57 22.12 -16.69
N LYS A 787 32.77 22.48 -17.17
CA LYS A 787 33.10 23.89 -17.45
C LYS A 787 32.18 24.48 -18.52
N VAL A 788 31.66 25.68 -18.27
CA VAL A 788 30.79 26.38 -19.24
C VAL A 788 31.57 26.87 -20.47
N GLN A 789 32.87 27.15 -20.34
CA GLN A 789 33.74 27.61 -21.43
C GLN A 789 34.51 26.47 -22.12
N SER A 790 34.03 25.23 -22.07
CA SER A 790 34.72 24.10 -22.71
C SER A 790 34.52 24.11 -24.23
N SER A 791 35.61 24.29 -24.97
CA SER A 791 35.62 24.20 -26.44
C SER A 791 35.27 22.80 -26.94
N ASP A 792 35.76 21.77 -26.27
CA ASP A 792 35.61 20.38 -26.71
C ASP A 792 34.16 19.93 -26.57
N ARG A 793 33.52 20.27 -25.45
CA ARG A 793 32.09 19.99 -25.24
C ARG A 793 31.21 20.75 -26.24
N LEU A 794 31.56 22.00 -26.53
CA LEU A 794 30.87 22.79 -27.55
C LEU A 794 30.98 22.11 -28.92
N ALA A 795 32.18 21.64 -29.29
CA ALA A 795 32.40 20.93 -30.54
C ALA A 795 31.58 19.64 -30.62
N VAL A 796 31.58 18.81 -29.58
CA VAL A 796 30.78 17.57 -29.52
C VAL A 796 29.28 17.87 -29.67
N GLN A 797 28.76 18.87 -28.96
CA GLN A 797 27.34 19.23 -29.04
C GLN A 797 26.96 19.80 -30.41
N LEU A 798 27.85 20.57 -31.04
CA LEU A 798 27.67 21.07 -32.41
C LEU A 798 27.70 19.94 -33.44
N THR A 799 28.66 19.02 -33.34
CA THR A 799 28.73 17.82 -34.18
C THR A 799 27.47 17.01 -34.03
N LEU A 800 26.98 16.76 -32.81
CA LEU A 800 25.71 16.06 -32.59
C LEU A 800 24.52 16.82 -33.21
N ALA A 801 24.52 18.16 -33.16
CA ALA A 801 23.46 18.98 -33.75
C ALA A 801 23.47 18.99 -35.29
N VAL A 802 24.63 18.74 -35.91
CA VAL A 802 24.84 18.68 -37.37
C VAL A 802 24.67 17.26 -37.91
N ASP A 803 25.28 16.27 -37.25
CA ASP A 803 25.26 14.85 -37.62
C ASP A 803 23.90 14.22 -37.41
N ALA A 804 22.99 14.83 -36.63
CA ALA A 804 21.63 14.36 -36.51
C ALA A 804 20.97 14.37 -37.90
N PRO A 805 20.86 13.21 -38.58
CA PRO A 805 20.14 13.15 -39.84
C PRO A 805 18.67 13.42 -39.50
N GLY A 806 17.82 13.56 -40.50
CA GLY A 806 16.37 13.64 -40.31
C GLY A 806 15.71 12.48 -39.54
N GLY A 807 16.45 11.61 -38.83
CA GLY A 807 15.96 10.65 -37.85
C GLY A 807 16.04 11.17 -36.39
N LEU A 808 17.21 11.50 -35.86
CA LEU A 808 17.38 11.88 -34.43
C LEU A 808 16.83 13.26 -34.09
N ARG A 809 16.88 14.23 -35.01
CA ARG A 809 16.27 15.55 -34.78
C ARG A 809 14.83 15.60 -35.27
N SER A 810 14.47 14.81 -36.29
CA SER A 810 13.10 14.85 -36.83
C SER A 810 12.10 13.97 -36.07
N ASN A 811 12.51 12.78 -35.61
CA ASN A 811 11.66 11.96 -34.74
C ASN A 811 11.44 12.67 -33.40
N TYR A 812 12.50 13.24 -32.81
CA TYR A 812 12.43 13.81 -31.46
C TYR A 812 12.00 15.28 -31.39
N PHE A 813 12.26 16.10 -32.42
CA PHE A 813 12.15 17.57 -32.29
C PHE A 813 11.64 18.33 -33.53
N ALA A 814 11.08 17.68 -34.57
CA ALA A 814 10.62 18.40 -35.77
C ALA A 814 9.40 19.31 -35.56
N SER A 815 8.63 19.13 -34.48
CA SER A 815 7.45 19.95 -34.19
C SER A 815 7.53 20.53 -32.78
N LYS A 816 6.98 21.74 -32.58
CA LYS A 816 6.81 22.35 -31.25
C LYS A 816 6.08 21.42 -30.26
N SER A 817 5.27 20.49 -30.78
CA SER A 817 4.58 19.45 -29.98
C SER A 817 5.50 18.28 -29.62
N ALA A 818 6.42 17.86 -30.49
CA ALA A 818 7.38 16.78 -30.20
C ALA A 818 8.43 17.17 -29.15
N ALA A 819 8.82 18.46 -29.11
CA ALA A 819 9.76 18.98 -28.11
C ALA A 819 9.22 18.93 -26.66
N GLY A 820 7.89 18.87 -26.48
CA GLY A 820 7.25 18.74 -25.16
C GLY A 820 7.26 17.31 -24.61
N GLU A 821 7.26 16.30 -25.49
CA GLU A 821 7.00 14.89 -25.18
C GLU A 821 8.09 13.94 -25.72
N PRO A 822 9.35 14.07 -25.26
CA PRO A 822 10.48 13.30 -25.80
C PRO A 822 10.33 11.79 -25.58
N PHE A 823 9.78 11.36 -24.46
CA PHE A 823 9.58 9.94 -24.12
C PHE A 823 8.49 9.28 -24.97
N ALA A 824 7.46 10.04 -25.35
CA ALA A 824 6.41 9.55 -26.25
C ALA A 824 6.96 9.15 -27.62
N VAL A 825 8.00 9.87 -28.11
CA VAL A 825 8.71 9.54 -29.35
C VAL A 825 9.65 8.38 -29.13
N MET A 826 10.46 8.43 -28.07
CA MET A 826 11.49 7.43 -27.79
C MET A 826 10.92 6.02 -27.63
N HIS A 827 9.71 5.92 -27.05
CA HIS A 827 9.04 4.66 -26.79
C HIS A 827 8.12 4.19 -27.92
N ARG A 828 8.03 4.93 -29.05
CA ARG A 828 7.35 4.40 -30.23
C ARG A 828 8.18 3.25 -30.80
N VAL A 829 7.56 2.08 -30.91
CA VAL A 829 8.13 0.96 -31.65
C VAL A 829 8.40 1.43 -33.07
N HIS A 830 9.67 1.44 -33.49
CA HIS A 830 10.03 1.50 -34.90
C HIS A 830 9.50 0.21 -35.53
N GLY A 831 8.31 0.32 -36.13
CA GLY A 831 7.68 -0.75 -36.89
C GLY A 831 8.39 -0.97 -38.22
#